data_AF-A0A6G4AUW6-F1
#
_entry.id   AF-A0A6G4AUW6-F1
#
_cell.length_a   1.000
_cell.length_b   1.000
_cell.length_c   1.000
_cell.angle_alpha   90.00
_cell.angle_beta   90.00
_cell.angle_gamma   90.00
#
_symmetry.space_group_name_H-M   'P 1'
#
loop_
_entity.id
_entity.type
_entity.pdbx_description
1 polymer ?
#
loop_
_entity_poly.entity_id
_entity_poly.type
_entity_poly.pdbx_seq_one_letter_code
_entity_poly.pdbx_strand_id
1 'polypeptide(L)'
;MTATQPDMTATQRDMTVTAEDAPVQPVTRMVWRLTELPRPAGPYPRLAGLRVLLIGGEEDIAAGVERELKGHGALVRREPEGPGPVDAVVDLTVGRAYDPDRAASAGAWRRALTETVTALRGVYDDWAAETAADRLCYLAVSYLGGGMGQHPRDGLEQPLGGIWAGLAKTLHREFPNVAARVVDIGLAASAELPGIVAAELGRRTGEIEVGYRDGRRYTLTPEDRPVAAPALTLGPEDTVLISGGGRGIGWELARSLAARHGVRVVVTGREPFPSGDEPWFGVDEAGWKAYEKRIWAGRAKGESPAVVRGRLARTRRLWELATHLTSARREGLRIEYARCDFTDRAQVRELIRREDALEGGRLAGVVHNAGVDTSARLPKKTDEEILRTVEVKIEGFLNVFEEVRERDLKFFCSVGSLTGRLGGMVGQLEYAAANDGLARLGQWAARRAAFPVMTLAWPTWDRIGLIANFAATLRYMAAIDVADGLERWRAELLAGSEGEVTFVGPLGKAIDPGQAIGYPVVPALPGFAAAYPKVFHLGEVTSYQPHAQLTARVVLDPEHTPALGDFRIDGAPALPPSLLLENALRAAEWIVPEDFPALRAGALEEIVVPLALLRLDGPAIRLVREIRGFHEGHDWIVEVRYRHEGAVDGPEASLRIVHETGAPRPPAPPRPDVPQTTTLRSGPPFLHWRGAVVPLSAWTAGPAGRLVAEVPRCLPVDLWATPYVPGTALPVAALENVVRRCTTQGDGLSVTADPLVLGRIAPHSAERGPTRVEGDPSLGVWRITDADSGEPVATVSGLSGPLGNTTR
;
A
#
# COMPACT_ATOMS: atom_id res chain seq x y z
N MET A 1 33.14 8.92 22.40
CA MET A 1 33.21 7.62 23.11
C MET A 1 32.17 7.72 24.21
N THR A 2 31.03 7.05 24.22
CA THR A 2 30.56 5.78 23.65
C THR A 2 29.05 5.95 23.39
N ALA A 3 28.59 5.68 22.18
CA ALA A 3 27.16 5.64 21.84
C ALA A 3 26.66 4.20 22.07
N THR A 4 25.72 4.05 22.98
CA THR A 4 25.01 2.82 23.29
C THR A 4 24.06 2.45 22.15
N GLN A 5 24.27 1.25 21.57
CA GLN A 5 23.34 0.58 20.66
C GLN A 5 22.01 0.30 21.40
N PRO A 6 20.85 0.39 20.74
CA PRO A 6 19.61 -0.14 21.30
C PRO A 6 19.56 -1.66 21.12
N ASP A 7 19.23 -2.32 22.22
CA ASP A 7 19.15 -3.77 22.43
C ASP A 7 17.97 -4.36 21.62
N MET A 8 18.25 -5.14 20.58
CA MET A 8 17.26 -5.78 19.71
C MET A 8 16.92 -7.22 20.16
N THR A 9 16.56 -7.43 21.42
CA THR A 9 16.12 -8.75 21.88
C THR A 9 14.93 -8.67 22.82
N ALA A 10 13.70 -8.57 22.27
CA ALA A 10 12.48 -9.10 22.89
C ALA A 10 11.24 -8.88 22.02
N THR A 11 10.97 -9.75 21.04
CA THR A 11 9.62 -10.28 20.69
C THR A 11 9.72 -11.25 19.50
N GLN A 12 10.19 -12.46 19.78
CA GLN A 12 9.99 -13.62 18.89
C GLN A 12 9.65 -14.82 19.76
N ARG A 13 8.39 -14.92 20.19
CA ARG A 13 7.82 -16.15 20.75
C ARG A 13 6.39 -16.31 20.24
N ASP A 14 6.14 -17.48 19.66
CA ASP A 14 4.88 -18.06 19.19
C ASP A 14 4.03 -17.27 18.19
N MET A 15 4.36 -17.42 16.90
CA MET A 15 3.39 -17.33 15.82
C MET A 15 3.31 -18.67 15.08
N THR A 16 2.43 -19.53 15.56
CA THR A 16 1.84 -20.64 14.79
C THR A 16 0.73 -20.06 13.91
N VAL A 17 0.94 -19.85 12.61
CA VAL A 17 -0.02 -19.80 11.46
C VAL A 17 -1.45 -19.20 11.65
N THR A 18 -1.78 -18.46 12.72
CA THR A 18 -3.19 -18.03 12.97
C THR A 18 -3.38 -16.55 13.28
N ALA A 19 -2.32 -15.76 13.49
CA ALA A 19 -2.44 -14.33 13.84
C ALA A 19 -2.28 -13.36 12.66
N GLU A 20 -1.44 -13.65 11.66
CA GLU A 20 -1.12 -12.71 10.56
C GLU A 20 -2.22 -12.57 9.50
N ASP A 21 -3.15 -13.52 9.40
CA ASP A 21 -4.28 -13.47 8.45
C ASP A 21 -5.61 -13.04 9.13
N ALA A 22 -5.58 -12.66 10.40
CA ALA A 22 -6.78 -12.16 11.07
C ALA A 22 -7.28 -10.87 10.40
N PRO A 23 -8.59 -10.71 10.17
CA PRO A 23 -9.15 -9.51 9.55
C PRO A 23 -8.93 -8.25 10.40
N VAL A 24 -8.83 -8.42 11.71
CA VAL A 24 -8.61 -7.36 12.69
C VAL A 24 -7.22 -7.53 13.28
N GLN A 25 -6.39 -6.48 13.21
CA GLN A 25 -5.01 -6.51 13.71
C GLN A 25 -4.65 -5.21 14.43
N PRO A 26 -3.65 -5.22 15.33
CA PRO A 26 -3.17 -4.02 15.99
C PRO A 26 -2.68 -2.97 15.00
N VAL A 27 -2.92 -1.70 15.33
CA VAL A 27 -2.40 -0.57 14.57
C VAL A 27 -1.28 0.14 15.32
N THR A 28 -0.41 0.81 14.58
CA THR A 28 0.65 1.67 15.12
C THR A 28 0.32 3.13 14.85
N ARG A 29 0.61 3.99 15.83
CA ARG A 29 0.43 5.43 15.71
C ARG A 29 1.63 6.03 14.98
N MET A 30 1.37 6.60 13.82
CA MET A 30 2.38 7.17 12.94
C MET A 30 2.20 8.67 12.78
N VAL A 31 3.33 9.37 12.71
CA VAL A 31 3.43 10.76 12.27
C VAL A 31 4.40 10.85 11.09
N TRP A 32 4.30 11.92 10.30
CA TRP A 32 5.05 12.06 9.05
C TRP A 32 6.15 13.10 9.20
N ARG A 33 7.40 12.70 8.94
CA ARG A 33 8.56 13.60 8.96
C ARG A 33 9.10 13.84 7.56
N LEU A 34 9.65 15.03 7.35
CA LEU A 34 10.42 15.33 6.15
C LEU A 34 11.72 14.54 6.17
N THR A 35 11.98 13.83 5.09
CA THR A 35 13.25 13.15 4.82
C THR A 35 13.82 13.72 3.53
N GLU A 36 15.06 14.21 3.61
CA GLU A 36 15.76 14.81 2.46
C GLU A 36 16.07 13.75 1.40
N LEU A 37 15.92 14.14 0.15
CA LEU A 37 16.21 13.32 -1.02
C LEU A 37 17.21 14.01 -1.94
N PRO A 38 18.01 13.24 -2.70
CA PRO A 38 18.86 13.81 -3.73
C PRO A 38 18.04 14.62 -4.74
N ARG A 39 18.49 15.84 -5.05
CA ARG A 39 17.91 16.62 -6.14
C ARG A 39 18.23 15.95 -7.49
N PRO A 40 17.25 15.79 -8.38
CA PRO A 40 17.52 15.31 -9.74
C PRO A 40 18.40 16.33 -10.47
N ALA A 41 19.40 15.83 -11.18
CA ALA A 41 20.25 16.62 -12.05
C ALA A 41 19.95 16.29 -13.52
N GLY A 42 20.04 17.28 -14.39
CA GLY A 42 19.93 17.09 -15.85
C GLY A 42 21.17 16.43 -16.45
N PRO A 43 21.12 16.04 -17.74
CA PRO A 43 20.01 16.25 -18.69
C PRO A 43 18.80 15.30 -18.47
N TYR A 44 17.63 15.65 -19.01
CA TYR A 44 16.38 14.89 -18.89
C TYR A 44 15.96 14.24 -20.23
N PRO A 45 16.71 13.25 -20.75
CA PRO A 45 16.47 12.70 -22.09
C PRO A 45 15.09 12.06 -22.26
N ARG A 46 14.42 11.63 -21.18
CA ARG A 46 13.06 11.09 -21.21
C ARG A 46 12.01 12.09 -21.70
N LEU A 47 12.28 13.40 -21.58
CA LEU A 47 11.33 14.43 -22.02
C LEU A 47 11.27 14.54 -23.54
N ALA A 48 12.32 14.14 -24.27
CA ALA A 48 12.35 14.22 -25.71
C ALA A 48 11.26 13.33 -26.34
N GLY A 49 10.33 13.95 -27.07
CA GLY A 49 9.20 13.27 -27.72
C GLY A 49 8.03 12.94 -26.78
N LEU A 50 8.14 13.21 -25.48
CA LEU A 50 7.08 12.93 -24.51
C LEU A 50 5.85 13.79 -24.78
N ARG A 51 4.67 13.20 -24.93
CA ARG A 51 3.42 13.93 -25.20
C ARG A 51 2.76 14.33 -23.90
N VAL A 52 2.75 15.63 -23.62
CA VAL A 52 2.30 16.19 -22.35
C VAL A 52 1.01 16.98 -22.53
N LEU A 53 -0.01 16.65 -21.74
CA LEU A 53 -1.17 17.50 -21.53
C LEU A 53 -0.93 18.36 -20.28
N LEU A 54 -0.86 19.68 -20.46
CA LEU A 54 -0.62 20.65 -19.39
C LEU A 54 -1.91 21.41 -19.04
N ILE A 55 -2.46 21.17 -17.86
CA ILE A 55 -3.73 21.75 -17.38
C ILE A 55 -3.55 22.60 -16.12
N GLY A 56 -4.53 23.47 -15.85
CA GLY A 56 -4.55 24.32 -14.66
C GLY A 56 -3.44 25.37 -14.58
N GLY A 57 -3.30 25.95 -13.39
CA GLY A 57 -2.29 26.97 -13.07
C GLY A 57 -2.61 28.38 -13.59
N GLU A 58 -1.90 29.37 -13.05
CA GLU A 58 -1.91 30.74 -13.59
C GLU A 58 -1.13 30.79 -14.91
N GLU A 59 -1.58 31.61 -15.87
CA GLU A 59 -1.09 31.55 -17.25
C GLU A 59 0.42 31.76 -17.40
N ASP A 60 1.01 32.69 -16.63
CA ASP A 60 2.46 32.95 -16.67
C ASP A 60 3.28 31.72 -16.24
N ILE A 61 2.81 31.02 -15.22
CA ILE A 61 3.46 29.80 -14.70
C ILE A 61 3.32 28.67 -15.72
N ALA A 62 2.12 28.50 -16.25
CA ALA A 62 1.85 27.45 -17.21
C ALA A 62 2.62 27.64 -18.52
N ALA A 63 2.70 28.87 -19.04
CA ALA A 63 3.53 29.21 -20.19
C ALA A 63 5.03 28.99 -19.91
N GLY A 64 5.47 29.21 -18.66
CA GLY A 64 6.82 28.89 -18.20
C GLY A 64 7.11 27.39 -18.25
N VAL A 65 6.24 26.57 -17.67
CA VAL A 65 6.34 25.10 -17.68
C VAL A 65 6.31 24.55 -19.10
N GLU A 66 5.40 25.04 -19.94
CA GLU A 66 5.31 24.65 -21.35
C GLU A 66 6.61 24.94 -22.11
N ARG A 67 7.18 26.14 -21.93
CA ARG A 67 8.44 26.54 -22.57
C ARG A 67 9.60 25.65 -22.13
N GLU A 68 9.71 25.37 -20.84
CA GLU A 68 10.76 24.51 -20.30
C GLU A 68 10.66 23.09 -20.88
N LEU A 69 9.48 22.49 -20.83
CA LEU A 69 9.26 21.13 -21.35
C LEU A 69 9.54 21.05 -22.86
N LYS A 70 9.07 22.02 -23.65
CA LYS A 70 9.40 22.12 -25.09
C LYS A 70 10.90 22.30 -25.33
N GLY A 71 11.60 23.02 -24.45
CA GLY A 71 13.06 23.16 -24.47
C GLY A 71 13.82 21.84 -24.34
N HIS A 72 13.26 20.86 -23.64
CA HIS A 72 13.79 19.48 -23.55
C HIS A 72 13.21 18.53 -24.62
N GLY A 73 12.46 19.05 -25.59
CA GLY A 73 11.93 18.29 -26.72
C GLY A 73 10.57 17.62 -26.48
N ALA A 74 9.85 17.95 -25.40
CA ALA A 74 8.51 17.43 -25.17
C ALA A 74 7.47 18.06 -26.11
N LEU A 75 6.42 17.30 -26.44
CA LEU A 75 5.28 17.72 -27.25
C LEU A 75 4.14 18.13 -26.31
N VAL A 76 4.08 19.41 -25.95
CA VAL A 76 3.11 19.93 -24.97
C VAL A 76 1.86 20.49 -25.65
N ARG A 77 0.69 20.12 -25.15
CA ARG A 77 -0.61 20.73 -25.48
C ARG A 77 -1.36 21.18 -24.23
N ARG A 78 -2.22 22.19 -24.37
CA ARG A 78 -3.00 22.82 -23.28
C ARG A 78 -4.45 22.38 -23.24
N GLU A 79 -4.94 21.79 -24.33
CA GLU A 79 -6.33 21.35 -24.45
C GLU A 79 -6.45 19.82 -24.33
N PRO A 80 -7.45 19.31 -23.56
CA PRO A 80 -7.68 17.87 -23.45
C PRO A 80 -8.04 17.23 -24.79
N GLU A 81 -8.80 17.96 -25.61
CA GLU A 81 -9.18 17.58 -26.97
C GLU A 81 -8.00 17.84 -27.92
N GLY A 82 -7.55 16.81 -28.63
CA GLY A 82 -6.43 16.95 -29.56
C GLY A 82 -6.02 15.62 -30.18
N PRO A 83 -5.33 15.65 -31.35
CA PRO A 83 -4.89 14.44 -32.02
C PRO A 83 -3.78 13.74 -31.23
N GLY A 84 -3.84 12.40 -31.20
CA GLY A 84 -2.79 11.53 -30.66
C GLY A 84 -2.89 11.24 -29.15
N PRO A 85 -2.23 10.16 -28.69
CA PRO A 85 -2.19 9.78 -27.27
C PRO A 85 -1.44 10.79 -26.39
N VAL A 86 -1.69 10.72 -25.09
CA VAL A 86 -1.02 11.53 -24.06
C VAL A 86 -0.20 10.59 -23.18
N ASP A 87 1.10 10.86 -23.04
CA ASP A 87 1.99 10.06 -22.18
C ASP A 87 2.01 10.61 -20.75
N ALA A 88 1.85 11.93 -20.61
CA ALA A 88 1.86 12.58 -19.32
C ALA A 88 0.78 13.66 -19.16
N VAL A 89 0.19 13.73 -17.97
CA VAL A 89 -0.65 14.85 -17.55
C VAL A 89 0.09 15.63 -16.48
N VAL A 90 0.36 16.91 -16.75
CA VAL A 90 0.90 17.87 -15.77
C VAL A 90 -0.25 18.77 -15.34
N ASP A 91 -0.61 18.67 -14.07
CA ASP A 91 -1.70 19.40 -13.44
C ASP A 91 -1.14 20.46 -12.48
N LEU A 92 -1.21 21.73 -12.88
CA LEU A 92 -0.72 22.85 -12.08
C LEU A 92 -1.72 23.32 -11.02
N THR A 93 -2.89 22.68 -10.95
CA THR A 93 -3.93 22.84 -9.94
C THR A 93 -4.33 24.30 -9.71
N VAL A 94 -4.34 24.76 -8.45
CA VAL A 94 -4.72 26.11 -8.02
C VAL A 94 -3.48 26.85 -7.49
N GLY A 95 -2.76 27.53 -8.39
CA GLY A 95 -1.52 28.28 -8.10
C GLY A 95 -1.71 29.64 -7.45
N ARG A 96 -2.65 29.78 -6.51
CA ARG A 96 -2.92 31.03 -5.80
C ARG A 96 -3.26 30.79 -4.34
N ALA A 97 -3.06 31.81 -3.51
CA ALA A 97 -3.38 31.73 -2.09
C ALA A 97 -4.88 31.48 -1.85
N TYR A 98 -5.18 30.64 -0.87
CA TYR A 98 -6.53 30.39 -0.40
C TYR A 98 -6.99 31.51 0.54
N ASP A 99 -8.14 32.09 0.23
CA ASP A 99 -8.79 33.10 1.04
C ASP A 99 -10.24 32.64 1.31
N PRO A 100 -10.57 32.20 2.55
CA PRO A 100 -11.90 31.68 2.89
C PRO A 100 -13.00 32.75 2.80
N ASP A 101 -12.65 34.04 2.84
CA ASP A 101 -13.61 35.15 2.80
C ASP A 101 -13.93 35.59 1.36
N ARG A 102 -13.17 35.11 0.37
CA ARG A 102 -13.43 35.39 -1.06
C ARG A 102 -14.23 34.28 -1.72
N ALA A 103 -15.40 34.63 -2.25
CA ALA A 103 -16.22 33.74 -3.08
C ALA A 103 -15.45 33.12 -4.26
N ALA A 104 -14.46 33.84 -4.82
CA ALA A 104 -13.60 33.36 -5.89
C ALA A 104 -12.69 32.18 -5.48
N SER A 105 -12.40 32.00 -4.18
CA SER A 105 -11.64 30.87 -3.64
C SER A 105 -12.51 29.61 -3.52
N ALA A 106 -13.78 29.78 -3.14
CA ALA A 106 -14.71 28.66 -2.94
C ALA A 106 -14.99 27.88 -4.25
N GLY A 107 -15.06 28.55 -5.40
CA GLY A 107 -15.28 27.89 -6.69
C GLY A 107 -14.02 27.36 -7.39
N ALA A 108 -12.84 27.82 -6.97
CA ALA A 108 -11.58 27.58 -7.68
C ALA A 108 -11.21 26.09 -7.75
N TRP A 109 -11.28 25.43 -6.60
CA TRP A 109 -10.89 24.03 -6.48
C TRP A 109 -11.85 23.10 -7.21
N ARG A 110 -13.15 23.43 -7.25
CA ARG A 110 -14.17 22.66 -8.00
C ARG A 110 -13.85 22.68 -9.49
N ARG A 111 -13.62 23.87 -10.05
CA ARG A 111 -13.26 24.03 -11.47
C ARG A 111 -11.98 23.26 -11.79
N ALA A 112 -10.93 23.44 -10.99
CA ALA A 112 -9.66 22.77 -11.21
C ALA A 112 -9.79 21.24 -11.09
N LEU A 113 -10.53 20.72 -10.11
CA LEU A 113 -10.77 19.28 -9.97
C LEU A 113 -11.61 18.73 -11.13
N THR A 114 -12.62 19.46 -11.61
CA THR A 114 -13.36 19.08 -12.82
C THR A 114 -12.44 19.00 -14.03
N GLU A 115 -11.55 19.97 -14.22
CA GLU A 115 -10.55 19.95 -15.30
C GLU A 115 -9.62 18.74 -15.21
N THR A 116 -9.11 18.42 -14.01
CA THR A 116 -8.34 17.20 -13.73
C THR A 116 -9.13 15.94 -14.12
N VAL A 117 -10.38 15.83 -13.68
CA VAL A 117 -11.25 14.68 -13.96
C VAL A 117 -11.53 14.54 -15.45
N THR A 118 -11.79 15.65 -16.15
CA THR A 118 -11.97 15.66 -17.61
C THR A 118 -10.73 15.16 -18.32
N ALA A 119 -9.54 15.63 -17.93
CA ALA A 119 -8.27 15.16 -18.51
C ALA A 119 -8.06 13.66 -18.26
N LEU A 120 -8.28 13.19 -17.04
CA LEU A 120 -8.12 11.77 -16.68
C LEU A 120 -9.13 10.86 -17.40
N ARG A 121 -10.38 11.32 -17.60
CA ARG A 121 -11.36 10.59 -18.42
C ARG A 121 -10.94 10.55 -19.89
N GLY A 122 -10.37 11.64 -20.41
CA GLY A 122 -9.90 11.72 -21.80
C GLY A 122 -8.78 10.74 -22.13
N VAL A 123 -7.97 10.36 -21.14
CA VAL A 123 -6.87 9.38 -21.31
C VAL A 123 -7.22 7.97 -20.80
N TYR A 124 -8.42 7.76 -20.25
CA TYR A 124 -8.72 6.58 -19.43
C TYR A 124 -8.52 5.26 -20.18
N ASP A 125 -9.10 5.11 -21.37
CA ASP A 125 -9.06 3.83 -22.10
C ASP A 125 -7.64 3.46 -22.53
N ASP A 126 -6.85 4.45 -22.96
CA ASP A 126 -5.45 4.27 -23.35
C ASP A 126 -4.56 3.95 -22.14
N TRP A 127 -4.73 4.67 -21.03
CA TRP A 127 -3.91 4.49 -19.83
C TRP A 127 -4.26 3.22 -19.06
N ALA A 128 -5.54 2.81 -19.04
CA ALA A 128 -5.98 1.59 -18.38
C ALA A 128 -5.53 0.32 -19.13
N ALA A 129 -5.35 0.41 -20.45
CA ALA A 129 -4.87 -0.70 -21.29
C ALA A 129 -3.35 -0.79 -21.39
N GLU A 130 -2.62 0.26 -21.00
CA GLU A 130 -1.15 0.27 -21.07
C GLU A 130 -0.55 -0.76 -20.10
N THR A 131 0.43 -1.49 -20.60
CA THR A 131 1.20 -2.50 -19.86
C THR A 131 2.66 -2.10 -19.67
N ALA A 132 3.20 -1.14 -20.42
CA ALA A 132 4.54 -0.60 -20.26
C ALA A 132 4.61 0.30 -19.02
N ALA A 133 5.51 -0.03 -18.10
CA ALA A 133 5.65 0.67 -16.82
C ALA A 133 6.43 2.00 -16.93
N ASP A 134 7.00 2.30 -18.09
CA ASP A 134 7.84 3.48 -18.33
C ASP A 134 7.23 4.48 -19.32
N ARG A 135 5.95 4.33 -19.69
CA ARG A 135 5.26 5.28 -20.58
C ARG A 135 4.57 6.40 -19.82
N LEU A 136 3.74 6.05 -18.83
CA LEU A 136 2.72 6.95 -18.30
C LEU A 136 3.18 7.75 -17.07
N CYS A 137 2.81 9.02 -17.00
CA CYS A 137 3.06 9.86 -15.81
C CYS A 137 1.91 10.83 -15.52
N TYR A 138 1.53 10.96 -14.26
CA TYR A 138 0.67 12.02 -13.78
C TYR A 138 1.46 12.84 -12.77
N LEU A 139 1.57 14.16 -12.97
CA LEU A 139 2.26 15.06 -12.06
C LEU A 139 1.32 16.19 -11.65
N ALA A 140 0.92 16.23 -10.39
CA ALA A 140 0.20 17.35 -9.81
C ALA A 140 1.14 18.30 -9.06
N VAL A 141 0.81 19.58 -9.01
CA VAL A 141 1.51 20.58 -8.20
C VAL A 141 0.64 20.97 -7.01
N SER A 142 1.22 21.01 -5.81
CA SER A 142 0.60 21.61 -4.63
C SER A 142 1.41 22.80 -4.12
N TYR A 143 0.74 23.73 -3.44
CA TYR A 143 1.34 24.97 -2.94
C TYR A 143 1.22 25.05 -1.41
N LEU A 144 1.73 24.02 -0.72
CA LEU A 144 1.66 23.88 0.74
C LEU A 144 2.89 24.48 1.45
N GLY A 145 3.93 24.90 0.73
CA GLY A 145 5.13 25.52 1.28
C GLY A 145 6.44 24.74 1.04
N GLY A 146 6.39 23.65 0.28
CA GLY A 146 7.51 22.78 -0.02
C GLY A 146 7.81 21.74 1.07
N GLY A 147 7.12 21.82 2.22
CA GLY A 147 7.17 20.81 3.28
C GLY A 147 5.97 19.87 3.28
N MET A 148 5.16 19.88 2.22
CA MET A 148 3.94 19.08 2.08
C MET A 148 2.99 19.26 3.27
N GLY A 149 2.98 20.45 3.88
CA GLY A 149 2.18 20.78 5.07
C GLY A 149 2.68 20.21 6.40
N GLN A 150 3.70 19.35 6.38
CA GLN A 150 4.28 18.74 7.59
C GLN A 150 5.38 19.60 8.22
N HIS A 151 5.92 20.57 7.48
CA HIS A 151 6.97 21.43 8.04
C HIS A 151 6.37 22.54 8.91
N PRO A 152 6.89 22.80 10.12
CA PRO A 152 6.33 23.79 11.04
C PRO A 152 6.28 25.22 10.49
N ARG A 153 7.21 25.58 9.59
CA ARG A 153 7.28 26.91 8.95
C ARG A 153 6.61 26.98 7.58
N ASP A 154 5.82 25.99 7.22
CA ASP A 154 5.05 26.08 5.97
C ASP A 154 4.06 27.26 6.07
N GLY A 155 3.78 27.93 4.94
CA GLY A 155 2.72 28.94 4.91
C GLY A 155 1.33 28.32 4.84
N LEU A 156 1.23 27.09 4.31
CA LEU A 156 -0.02 26.46 3.89
C LEU A 156 -0.89 27.43 3.09
N GLU A 157 -0.28 28.06 2.09
CA GLU A 157 -0.88 29.17 1.35
C GLU A 157 -2.08 28.69 0.53
N GLN A 158 -2.04 27.45 0.02
CA GLN A 158 -3.18 26.78 -0.61
C GLN A 158 -3.40 25.38 0.01
N PRO A 159 -4.10 25.27 1.15
CA PRO A 159 -4.28 23.99 1.84
C PRO A 159 -5.13 22.98 1.05
N LEU A 160 -5.92 23.44 0.08
CA LEU A 160 -6.71 22.56 -0.80
C LEU A 160 -5.83 21.78 -1.80
N GLY A 161 -4.52 22.06 -1.89
CA GLY A 161 -3.58 21.25 -2.66
C GLY A 161 -3.56 19.77 -2.27
N GLY A 162 -3.97 19.45 -1.03
CA GLY A 162 -4.15 18.07 -0.55
C GLY A 162 -5.16 17.26 -1.37
N ILE A 163 -6.11 17.90 -2.07
CA ILE A 163 -7.06 17.22 -2.96
C ILE A 163 -6.32 16.44 -4.05
N TRP A 164 -5.38 17.08 -4.74
CA TRP A 164 -4.61 16.43 -5.80
C TRP A 164 -3.57 15.47 -5.25
N ALA A 165 -3.04 15.74 -4.06
CA ALA A 165 -2.13 14.81 -3.40
C ALA A 165 -2.82 13.47 -3.12
N GLY A 166 -4.01 13.48 -2.49
CA GLY A 166 -4.79 12.27 -2.25
C GLY A 166 -5.23 11.56 -3.54
N LEU A 167 -5.62 12.31 -4.57
CA LEU A 167 -5.99 11.76 -5.87
C LEU A 167 -4.81 11.01 -6.51
N ALA A 168 -3.65 11.66 -6.62
CA ALA A 168 -2.44 11.10 -7.23
C ALA A 168 -2.02 9.79 -6.56
N LYS A 169 -2.08 9.76 -5.23
CA LYS A 169 -1.75 8.60 -4.39
C LYS A 169 -2.62 7.37 -4.67
N THR A 170 -3.81 7.55 -5.25
CA THR A 170 -4.74 6.46 -5.58
C THR A 170 -4.77 6.15 -7.07
N LEU A 171 -4.11 6.97 -7.90
CA LEU A 171 -4.24 6.90 -9.35
C LEU A 171 -3.74 5.58 -9.94
N HIS A 172 -2.73 4.96 -9.32
CA HIS A 172 -2.22 3.65 -9.68
C HIS A 172 -3.29 2.52 -9.60
N ARG A 173 -4.37 2.72 -8.84
CA ARG A 173 -5.50 1.79 -8.82
C ARG A 173 -6.35 1.86 -10.07
N GLU A 174 -6.43 3.02 -10.71
CA GLU A 174 -7.13 3.23 -11.98
C GLU A 174 -6.24 2.90 -13.17
N PHE A 175 -4.97 3.30 -13.10
CA PHE A 175 -3.99 3.11 -14.15
C PHE A 175 -2.76 2.38 -13.56
N PRO A 176 -2.70 1.04 -13.62
CA PRO A 176 -1.66 0.26 -12.94
C PRO A 176 -0.20 0.63 -13.30
N ASN A 177 0.00 1.22 -14.47
CA ASN A 177 1.31 1.59 -15.00
C ASN A 177 1.60 3.09 -14.98
N VAL A 178 0.77 3.90 -14.29
CA VAL A 178 1.04 5.34 -14.15
C VAL A 178 2.08 5.62 -13.06
N ALA A 179 3.11 6.39 -13.40
CA ALA A 179 3.96 7.03 -12.41
C ALA A 179 3.28 8.30 -11.88
N ALA A 180 2.52 8.18 -10.79
CA ALA A 180 1.85 9.32 -10.15
C ALA A 180 2.80 10.10 -9.24
N ARG A 181 2.77 11.44 -9.33
CA ARG A 181 3.64 12.36 -8.59
C ARG A 181 2.89 13.60 -8.16
N VAL A 182 3.35 14.16 -7.05
CA VAL A 182 2.88 15.40 -6.44
C VAL A 182 4.12 16.20 -6.07
N VAL A 183 4.26 17.38 -6.67
CA VAL A 183 5.33 18.32 -6.40
C VAL A 183 4.77 19.43 -5.53
N ASP A 184 5.22 19.50 -4.29
CA ASP A 184 4.88 20.57 -3.37
C ASP A 184 5.92 21.69 -3.40
N ILE A 185 5.47 22.92 -3.55
CA ILE A 185 6.30 24.14 -3.47
C ILE A 185 5.63 25.20 -2.59
N GLY A 186 6.34 26.28 -2.25
CA GLY A 186 5.70 27.52 -1.78
C GLY A 186 5.28 28.40 -2.96
N LEU A 187 4.23 29.22 -2.81
CA LEU A 187 3.82 30.14 -3.89
C LEU A 187 4.94 31.10 -4.27
N ALA A 188 5.73 31.56 -3.29
CA ALA A 188 6.90 32.40 -3.52
C ALA A 188 7.99 31.73 -4.38
N ALA A 189 8.00 30.40 -4.48
CA ALA A 189 8.95 29.62 -5.28
C ALA A 189 8.40 29.25 -6.66
N SER A 190 7.24 29.77 -7.08
CA SER A 190 6.60 29.41 -8.36
C SER A 190 7.49 29.67 -9.58
N ALA A 191 8.44 30.60 -9.51
CA ALA A 191 9.39 30.86 -10.58
C ALA A 191 10.36 29.67 -10.84
N GLU A 192 10.61 28.81 -9.86
CA GLU A 192 11.43 27.59 -10.01
C GLU A 192 10.63 26.40 -10.58
N LEU A 193 9.30 26.49 -10.59
CA LEU A 193 8.41 25.38 -10.92
C LEU A 193 8.68 24.76 -12.30
N PRO A 194 8.94 25.52 -13.39
CA PRO A 194 9.23 24.93 -14.70
C PRO A 194 10.37 23.92 -14.66
N GLY A 195 11.50 24.29 -14.04
CA GLY A 195 12.67 23.41 -13.92
C GLY A 195 12.42 22.22 -13.01
N ILE A 196 11.62 22.39 -11.95
CA ILE A 196 11.22 21.30 -11.05
C ILE A 196 10.32 20.30 -11.79
N VAL A 197 9.33 20.76 -12.55
CA VAL A 197 8.43 19.90 -13.33
C VAL A 197 9.23 19.11 -14.36
N ALA A 198 10.15 19.75 -15.09
CA ALA A 198 11.02 19.04 -16.03
C ALA A 198 11.89 17.98 -15.33
N ALA A 199 12.48 18.31 -14.17
CA ALA A 199 13.30 17.40 -13.39
C ALA A 199 12.52 16.18 -12.90
N GLU A 200 11.31 16.38 -12.38
CA GLU A 200 10.48 15.30 -11.86
C GLU A 200 9.88 14.45 -12.97
N LEU A 201 9.38 15.06 -14.04
CA LEU A 201 8.82 14.35 -15.19
C LEU A 201 9.90 13.56 -15.96
N GLY A 202 11.15 14.04 -15.94
CA GLY A 202 12.29 13.36 -16.56
C GLY A 202 12.71 12.05 -15.88
N ARG A 203 12.24 11.77 -14.67
CA ARG A 203 12.60 10.56 -13.92
C ARG A 203 11.67 9.39 -14.24
N ARG A 204 12.20 8.17 -14.25
CA ARG A 204 11.43 6.92 -14.38
C ARG A 204 10.65 6.58 -13.12
N THR A 205 11.37 6.41 -12.03
CA THR A 205 10.84 6.04 -10.71
C THR A 205 11.09 7.16 -9.70
N GLY A 206 10.42 7.07 -8.56
CA GLY A 206 10.56 8.02 -7.46
C GLY A 206 9.35 8.01 -6.55
N GLU A 207 9.41 8.88 -5.56
CA GLU A 207 8.39 9.05 -4.54
C GLU A 207 7.15 9.75 -5.12
N ILE A 208 5.96 9.35 -4.64
CA ILE A 208 4.70 9.92 -5.10
C ILE A 208 4.54 11.37 -4.62
N GLU A 209 4.95 11.70 -3.39
CA GLU A 209 4.81 13.05 -2.83
C GLU A 209 6.20 13.58 -2.48
N VAL A 210 6.57 14.70 -3.12
CA VAL A 210 7.86 15.35 -2.93
C VAL A 210 7.70 16.84 -2.74
N GLY A 211 8.52 17.41 -1.86
CA GLY A 211 8.51 18.83 -1.55
C GLY A 211 9.83 19.49 -1.93
N TYR A 212 9.76 20.68 -2.53
CA TYR A 212 10.92 21.52 -2.84
C TYR A 212 10.90 22.75 -1.96
N ARG A 213 11.94 22.89 -1.15
CA ARG A 213 12.06 23.96 -0.16
C ARG A 213 13.51 24.33 0.06
N ASP A 214 13.81 25.63 0.10
CA ASP A 214 15.13 26.17 0.44
C ASP A 214 16.27 25.53 -0.38
N GLY A 215 16.01 25.28 -1.67
CA GLY A 215 16.96 24.63 -2.59
C GLY A 215 17.19 23.14 -2.36
N ARG A 216 16.35 22.47 -1.56
CA ARG A 216 16.41 21.04 -1.24
C ARG A 216 15.13 20.32 -1.67
N ARG A 217 15.22 18.99 -1.79
CA ARG A 217 14.11 18.10 -2.14
C ARG A 217 13.82 17.16 -0.97
N TYR A 218 12.56 16.94 -0.67
CA TYR A 218 12.11 16.14 0.47
C TYR A 218 11.01 15.16 0.04
N THR A 219 10.84 14.10 0.82
CA THR A 219 9.61 13.29 0.87
C THR A 219 9.16 13.12 2.32
N LEU A 220 8.09 12.36 2.54
CA LEU A 220 7.58 12.01 3.86
C LEU A 220 7.88 10.56 4.19
N THR A 221 8.48 10.33 5.36
CA THR A 221 8.64 8.98 5.92
C THR A 221 7.84 8.85 7.21
N PRO A 222 7.23 7.69 7.48
CA PRO A 222 6.49 7.45 8.72
C PRO A 222 7.45 7.31 9.89
N GLU A 223 7.02 7.79 11.06
CA GLU A 223 7.69 7.65 12.34
C GLU A 223 6.70 7.20 13.40
N ASP A 224 7.01 6.09 14.08
CA ASP A 224 6.25 5.64 15.25
C ASP A 224 6.53 6.60 16.40
N ARG A 225 5.46 7.22 16.90
CA ARG A 225 5.55 8.16 18.01
C ARG A 225 4.43 7.91 18.98
N PRO A 226 4.70 7.71 20.28
CA PRO A 226 3.65 7.54 21.28
C PRO A 226 2.79 8.80 21.40
N VAL A 227 1.57 8.61 21.87
CA VAL A 227 0.67 9.72 22.24
C VAL A 227 1.21 10.41 23.50
N ALA A 228 1.04 11.74 23.58
CA ALA A 228 1.43 12.50 24.77
C ALA A 228 0.46 12.21 25.94
N ALA A 229 0.88 12.61 27.15
CA ALA A 229 0.00 12.52 28.32
C ALA A 229 -1.23 13.43 28.17
N PRO A 230 -2.38 13.10 28.79
CA PRO A 230 -3.58 13.94 28.75
C PRO A 230 -3.31 15.38 29.22
N ALA A 231 -3.68 16.35 28.40
CA ALA A 231 -3.60 17.79 28.67
C ALA A 231 -4.99 18.45 28.83
N LEU A 232 -6.04 17.77 28.36
CA LEU A 232 -7.42 18.26 28.38
C LEU A 232 -8.28 17.41 29.32
N THR A 233 -9.29 18.04 29.91
CA THR A 233 -10.32 17.35 30.72
C THR A 233 -11.68 17.66 30.15
N LEU A 234 -12.54 16.65 30.04
CA LEU A 234 -13.94 16.78 29.66
C LEU A 234 -14.85 16.46 30.84
N GLY A 235 -15.98 17.16 30.95
CA GLY A 235 -16.95 16.94 32.01
C GLY A 235 -18.39 17.31 31.63
N PRO A 236 -19.35 17.18 32.56
CA PRO A 236 -20.77 17.32 32.28
C PRO A 236 -21.23 18.70 31.75
N GLU A 237 -20.44 19.75 31.98
CA GLU A 237 -20.71 21.10 31.47
C GLU A 237 -20.29 21.29 30.00
N ASP A 238 -19.49 20.35 29.46
CA ASP A 238 -19.01 20.42 28.09
C ASP A 238 -20.05 19.85 27.12
N THR A 239 -20.24 20.57 26.01
CA THR A 239 -20.99 20.11 24.85
C THR A 239 -20.03 19.81 23.70
N VAL A 240 -20.16 18.64 23.09
CA VAL A 240 -19.41 18.22 21.89
C VAL A 240 -20.35 18.08 20.70
N LEU A 241 -20.04 18.78 19.61
CA LEU A 241 -20.77 18.69 18.35
C LEU A 241 -20.10 17.66 17.42
N ILE A 242 -20.85 16.67 16.93
CA ILE A 242 -20.33 15.65 16.00
C ILE A 242 -21.08 15.70 14.66
N SER A 243 -20.38 16.11 13.60
CA SER A 243 -20.94 16.13 12.25
C SER A 243 -21.14 14.71 11.71
N GLY A 244 -22.34 14.37 11.23
CA GLY A 244 -22.62 13.02 10.75
C GLY A 244 -22.52 11.93 11.82
N GLY A 245 -22.84 12.25 13.08
CA GLY A 245 -22.68 11.34 14.25
C GLY A 245 -23.82 10.34 14.48
N GLY A 246 -24.85 10.30 13.63
CA GLY A 246 -26.04 9.48 13.89
C GLY A 246 -25.88 7.96 13.75
N ARG A 247 -24.75 7.48 13.21
CA ARG A 247 -24.46 6.06 12.96
C ARG A 247 -22.96 5.80 12.81
N GLY A 248 -22.58 4.52 12.74
CA GLY A 248 -21.22 4.07 12.46
C GLY A 248 -20.20 4.66 13.44
N ILE A 249 -19.01 5.00 12.95
CA ILE A 249 -17.91 5.57 13.75
C ILE A 249 -18.41 6.77 14.57
N GLY A 250 -19.04 7.77 13.92
CA GLY A 250 -19.52 8.97 14.61
C GLY A 250 -20.46 8.71 15.78
N TRP A 251 -21.28 7.65 15.72
CA TRP A 251 -22.13 7.25 16.84
C TRP A 251 -21.33 6.61 17.98
N GLU A 252 -20.39 5.72 17.67
CA GLU A 252 -19.53 5.11 18.69
C GLU A 252 -18.65 6.16 19.39
N LEU A 253 -18.15 7.17 18.65
CA LEU A 253 -17.46 8.33 19.22
C LEU A 253 -18.37 9.11 20.19
N ALA A 254 -19.61 9.39 19.77
CA ALA A 254 -20.59 10.09 20.61
C ALA A 254 -20.89 9.33 21.91
N ARG A 255 -21.21 8.04 21.79
CA ARG A 255 -21.51 7.15 22.91
C ARG A 255 -20.34 7.03 23.86
N SER A 256 -19.13 6.87 23.32
CA SER A 256 -17.88 6.83 24.08
C SER A 256 -17.68 8.08 24.94
N LEU A 257 -17.83 9.28 24.37
CA LEU A 257 -17.68 10.53 25.11
C LEU A 257 -18.73 10.69 26.21
N ALA A 258 -20.00 10.50 25.86
CA ALA A 258 -21.11 10.65 26.81
C ALA A 258 -20.96 9.67 27.98
N ALA A 259 -20.62 8.40 27.71
CA ALA A 259 -20.50 7.37 28.74
C ALA A 259 -19.28 7.55 29.65
N ARG A 260 -18.14 8.00 29.10
CA ARG A 260 -16.87 8.10 29.87
C ARG A 260 -16.70 9.42 30.59
N HIS A 261 -17.24 10.51 30.04
CA HIS A 261 -16.99 11.87 30.53
C HIS A 261 -18.27 12.63 30.93
N GLY A 262 -19.46 12.05 30.70
CA GLY A 262 -20.74 12.69 31.04
C GLY A 262 -21.07 13.92 30.19
N VAL A 263 -20.30 14.18 29.13
CA VAL A 263 -20.49 15.33 28.23
C VAL A 263 -21.84 15.24 27.52
N ARG A 264 -22.41 16.39 27.20
CA ARG A 264 -23.52 16.46 26.25
C ARG A 264 -22.98 16.31 24.84
N VAL A 265 -23.55 15.42 24.03
CA VAL A 265 -23.14 15.24 22.64
C VAL A 265 -24.29 15.56 21.71
N VAL A 266 -24.06 16.46 20.75
CA VAL A 266 -25.01 16.78 19.69
C VAL A 266 -24.52 16.10 18.41
N VAL A 267 -25.21 15.05 17.99
CA VAL A 267 -24.95 14.38 16.71
C VAL A 267 -25.81 15.00 15.61
N THR A 268 -25.25 15.14 14.41
CA THR A 268 -25.98 15.77 13.31
C THR A 268 -26.23 14.89 12.11
N GLY A 269 -27.22 15.29 11.30
CA GLY A 269 -27.56 14.67 10.02
C GLY A 269 -28.42 15.59 9.17
N ARG A 270 -28.59 15.23 7.90
CA ARG A 270 -29.34 16.04 6.92
C ARG A 270 -30.86 15.87 7.02
N GLU A 271 -31.28 14.72 7.53
CA GLU A 271 -32.67 14.32 7.51
C GLU A 271 -33.46 14.92 8.69
N PRO A 272 -34.73 15.28 8.53
CA PRO A 272 -35.58 15.57 9.68
C PRO A 272 -35.68 14.33 10.56
N PHE A 273 -35.69 14.53 11.88
CA PHE A 273 -35.94 13.42 12.81
C PHE A 273 -37.38 12.93 12.63
N PRO A 274 -37.64 11.61 12.63
CA PRO A 274 -38.99 11.05 12.56
C PRO A 274 -39.94 11.58 13.63
N SER A 275 -41.23 11.65 13.33
CA SER A 275 -42.29 12.03 14.27
C SER A 275 -42.61 10.94 15.29
N GLY A 276 -42.23 9.69 15.01
CA GLY A 276 -42.40 8.53 15.90
C GLY A 276 -43.62 7.67 15.58
N ASP A 277 -44.48 8.11 14.67
CA ASP A 277 -45.65 7.39 14.15
C ASP A 277 -45.33 6.51 12.93
N GLU A 278 -44.09 6.57 12.44
CA GLU A 278 -43.68 5.79 11.29
C GLU A 278 -43.72 4.29 11.57
N PRO A 279 -44.15 3.46 10.60
CA PRO A 279 -44.37 2.02 10.82
C PRO A 279 -43.09 1.21 11.00
N TRP A 280 -41.92 1.84 10.89
CA TRP A 280 -40.61 1.27 11.17
C TRP A 280 -40.02 1.83 12.47
N PHE A 281 -40.65 2.81 13.12
CA PHE A 281 -40.10 3.43 14.32
C PHE A 281 -40.18 2.46 15.51
N GLY A 282 -39.08 2.32 16.26
CA GLY A 282 -39.01 1.48 17.46
C GLY A 282 -39.05 -0.03 17.24
N VAL A 283 -39.05 -0.50 15.98
CA VAL A 283 -38.96 -1.94 15.67
C VAL A 283 -37.52 -2.42 15.78
N ASP A 284 -37.34 -3.72 16.06
CA ASP A 284 -36.03 -4.36 16.07
C ASP A 284 -35.55 -4.73 14.65
N GLU A 285 -34.40 -5.40 14.54
CA GLU A 285 -33.83 -5.82 13.25
C GLU A 285 -34.78 -6.76 12.47
N ALA A 286 -35.56 -7.60 13.16
CA ALA A 286 -36.54 -8.47 12.53
C ALA A 286 -37.73 -7.67 11.96
N GLY A 287 -38.22 -6.69 12.73
CA GLY A 287 -39.24 -5.75 12.28
C GLY A 287 -38.76 -4.88 11.12
N TRP A 288 -37.50 -4.46 11.12
CA TRP A 288 -36.90 -3.76 9.97
C TRP A 288 -36.92 -4.62 8.71
N LYS A 289 -36.49 -5.89 8.79
CA LYS A 289 -36.51 -6.81 7.65
C LYS A 289 -37.93 -7.03 7.11
N ALA A 290 -38.92 -7.10 8.00
CA ALA A 290 -40.33 -7.18 7.59
C ALA A 290 -40.81 -5.90 6.89
N TYR A 291 -40.43 -4.73 7.40
CA TYR A 291 -40.70 -3.43 6.77
C TYR A 291 -40.08 -3.35 5.37
N GLU A 292 -38.81 -3.69 5.23
CA GLU A 292 -38.09 -3.71 3.96
C GLU A 292 -38.77 -4.64 2.95
N LYS A 293 -39.11 -5.87 3.35
CA LYS A 293 -39.83 -6.82 2.49
C LYS A 293 -41.17 -6.24 2.01
N ARG A 294 -41.91 -5.54 2.87
CA ARG A 294 -43.17 -4.88 2.50
C ARG A 294 -42.97 -3.77 1.49
N ILE A 295 -41.92 -2.95 1.62
CA ILE A 295 -41.61 -1.89 0.65
C ILE A 295 -41.23 -2.49 -0.71
N TRP A 296 -40.47 -3.59 -0.73
CA TRP A 296 -40.16 -4.31 -1.98
C TRP A 296 -41.40 -4.92 -2.63
N ALA A 297 -42.29 -5.54 -1.83
CA ALA A 297 -43.53 -6.13 -2.31
C ALA A 297 -44.53 -5.08 -2.83
N GLY A 298 -44.56 -3.90 -2.22
CA GLY A 298 -45.42 -2.78 -2.58
C GLY A 298 -44.83 -1.83 -3.63
N ARG A 299 -43.72 -2.17 -4.29
CA ARG A 299 -43.10 -1.30 -5.30
C ARG A 299 -44.09 -1.01 -6.44
N ALA A 300 -44.12 0.23 -6.92
CA ALA A 300 -45.03 0.59 -8.00
C ALA A 300 -44.61 -0.08 -9.33
N LYS A 301 -45.58 -0.38 -10.19
CA LYS A 301 -45.32 -0.93 -11.53
C LYS A 301 -44.53 0.09 -12.35
N GLY A 302 -43.31 -0.27 -12.76
CA GLY A 302 -42.38 0.62 -13.47
C GLY A 302 -41.40 1.40 -12.59
N GLU A 303 -41.51 1.33 -11.25
CA GLU A 303 -40.53 1.95 -10.35
C GLU A 303 -39.18 1.22 -10.42
N SER A 304 -38.10 1.98 -10.62
CA SER A 304 -36.77 1.39 -10.77
C SER A 304 -36.25 0.83 -9.43
N PRO A 305 -35.53 -0.30 -9.41
CA PRO A 305 -34.93 -0.84 -8.19
C PRO A 305 -33.95 0.13 -7.51
N ALA A 306 -33.30 1.03 -8.26
CA ALA A 306 -32.40 2.04 -7.72
C ALA A 306 -33.16 3.06 -6.84
N VAL A 307 -34.35 3.50 -7.27
CA VAL A 307 -35.20 4.42 -6.50
C VAL A 307 -35.66 3.78 -5.20
N VAL A 308 -36.12 2.52 -5.25
CA VAL A 308 -36.56 1.77 -4.07
C VAL A 308 -35.39 1.58 -3.08
N ARG A 309 -34.21 1.19 -3.58
CA ARG A 309 -32.99 1.08 -2.76
C ARG A 309 -32.59 2.40 -2.13
N GLY A 310 -32.65 3.51 -2.87
CA GLY A 310 -32.36 4.85 -2.35
C GLY A 310 -33.30 5.25 -1.22
N ARG A 311 -34.61 5.01 -1.39
CA ARG A 311 -35.62 5.25 -0.35
C ARG A 311 -35.37 4.38 0.89
N LEU A 312 -35.17 3.07 0.71
CA LEU A 312 -34.89 2.15 1.82
C LEU A 312 -33.59 2.50 2.56
N ALA A 313 -32.52 2.86 1.85
CA ALA A 313 -31.27 3.28 2.46
C ALA A 313 -31.45 4.56 3.27
N ARG A 314 -32.28 5.51 2.80
CA ARG A 314 -32.64 6.71 3.58
C ARG A 314 -33.40 6.36 4.85
N THR A 315 -34.42 5.52 4.75
CA THR A 315 -35.22 5.08 5.90
C THR A 315 -34.39 4.28 6.90
N ARG A 316 -33.48 3.40 6.43
CA ARG A 316 -32.58 2.62 7.29
C ARG A 316 -31.73 3.52 8.17
N ARG A 317 -31.16 4.58 7.60
CA ARG A 317 -30.35 5.56 8.35
C ARG A 317 -31.14 6.25 9.46
N LEU A 318 -32.42 6.55 9.21
CA LEU A 318 -33.30 7.16 10.21
C LEU A 318 -33.72 6.17 11.29
N TRP A 319 -34.01 4.93 10.91
CA TRP A 319 -34.29 3.84 11.85
C TRP A 319 -33.10 3.56 12.78
N GLU A 320 -31.88 3.47 12.23
CA GLU A 320 -30.64 3.30 13.02
C GLU A 320 -30.48 4.45 14.02
N LEU A 321 -30.60 5.71 13.56
CA LEU A 321 -30.52 6.90 14.42
C LEU A 321 -31.57 6.87 15.54
N ALA A 322 -32.82 6.55 15.23
CA ALA A 322 -33.89 6.49 16.24
C ALA A 322 -33.65 5.39 17.28
N THR A 323 -33.20 4.22 16.83
CA THR A 323 -32.82 3.09 17.69
C THR A 323 -31.66 3.47 18.61
N HIS A 324 -30.61 4.06 18.05
CA HIS A 324 -29.44 4.58 18.76
C HIS A 324 -29.81 5.60 19.86
N LEU A 325 -30.57 6.65 19.52
CA LEU A 325 -30.99 7.65 20.50
C LEU A 325 -31.89 7.06 21.60
N THR A 326 -32.75 6.09 21.25
CA THR A 326 -33.59 5.40 22.24
C THR A 326 -32.75 4.57 23.19
N SER A 327 -31.73 3.86 22.70
CA SER A 327 -30.78 3.13 23.54
C SER A 327 -30.00 4.07 24.46
N ALA A 328 -29.42 5.13 23.89
CA ALA A 328 -28.65 6.12 24.64
C ALA A 328 -29.46 6.74 25.78
N ARG A 329 -30.73 7.09 25.55
CA ARG A 329 -31.63 7.60 26.59
C ARG A 329 -31.89 6.58 27.70
N ARG A 330 -32.07 5.29 27.35
CA ARG A 330 -32.24 4.21 28.35
C ARG A 330 -30.97 3.99 29.18
N GLU A 331 -29.81 4.20 28.59
CA GLU A 331 -28.50 4.14 29.25
C GLU A 331 -28.16 5.41 30.05
N GLY A 332 -29.03 6.44 30.03
CA GLY A 332 -28.79 7.73 30.71
C GLY A 332 -27.75 8.63 30.01
N LEU A 333 -27.41 8.35 28.75
CA LEU A 333 -26.42 9.11 27.99
C LEU A 333 -27.05 10.39 27.42
N ARG A 334 -26.35 11.51 27.56
CA ARG A 334 -26.77 12.84 27.08
C ARG A 334 -26.43 13.04 25.61
N ILE A 335 -27.10 12.29 24.72
CA ILE A 335 -26.90 12.38 23.27
C ILE A 335 -28.17 12.89 22.59
N GLU A 336 -28.04 13.94 21.81
CA GLU A 336 -29.14 14.63 21.12
C GLU A 336 -28.90 14.70 19.61
N TYR A 337 -29.97 14.79 18.84
CA TYR A 337 -29.89 14.94 17.38
C TYR A 337 -30.26 16.35 16.92
N ALA A 338 -29.44 16.91 16.05
CA ALA A 338 -29.71 18.16 15.36
C ALA A 338 -29.68 17.98 13.84
N ARG A 339 -30.72 18.45 13.15
CA ARG A 339 -30.68 18.53 11.69
C ARG A 339 -29.76 19.67 11.26
N CYS A 340 -28.76 19.36 10.44
CA CYS A 340 -27.87 20.33 9.83
C CYS A 340 -27.14 19.68 8.64
N ASP A 341 -27.22 20.30 7.47
CA ASP A 341 -26.29 20.01 6.38
C ASP A 341 -25.03 20.87 6.54
N PHE A 342 -23.88 20.25 6.78
CA PHE A 342 -22.64 20.98 7.04
C PHE A 342 -22.08 21.65 5.79
N THR A 343 -22.56 21.28 4.59
CA THR A 343 -22.22 22.03 3.37
C THR A 343 -23.05 23.31 3.20
N ASP A 344 -24.02 23.57 4.08
CA ASP A 344 -24.81 24.81 4.12
C ASP A 344 -24.35 25.68 5.30
N ARG A 345 -23.62 26.76 4.98
CA ARG A 345 -23.08 27.70 5.98
C ARG A 345 -24.16 28.32 6.87
N ALA A 346 -25.35 28.60 6.35
CA ALA A 346 -26.42 29.22 7.12
C ALA A 346 -26.98 28.25 8.17
N GLN A 347 -27.14 26.97 7.80
CA GLN A 347 -27.55 25.93 8.76
C GLN A 347 -26.50 25.71 9.86
N VAL A 348 -25.21 25.70 9.50
CA VAL A 348 -24.12 25.55 10.47
C VAL A 348 -24.10 26.71 11.47
N ARG A 349 -24.19 27.96 10.98
CA ARG A 349 -24.27 29.15 11.83
C ARG A 349 -25.46 29.09 12.78
N GLU A 350 -26.64 28.76 12.27
CA GLU A 350 -27.85 28.69 13.10
C GLU A 350 -27.77 27.59 14.15
N LEU A 351 -27.21 26.42 13.80
CA LEU A 351 -26.96 25.35 14.75
C LEU A 351 -26.04 25.81 15.88
N ILE A 352 -24.88 26.38 15.55
CA ILE A 352 -23.91 26.83 16.56
C ILE A 352 -24.53 27.91 17.45
N ARG A 353 -25.19 28.91 16.87
CA ARG A 353 -25.89 29.98 17.61
C ARG A 353 -26.95 29.42 18.57
N ARG A 354 -27.70 28.40 18.14
CA ARG A 354 -28.69 27.74 18.97
C ARG A 354 -28.04 27.02 20.15
N GLU A 355 -26.97 26.28 19.92
CA GLU A 355 -26.29 25.55 20.99
C GLU A 355 -25.67 26.50 22.03
N ASP A 356 -25.17 27.67 21.61
CA ASP A 356 -24.67 28.70 22.53
C ASP A 356 -25.74 29.32 23.43
N ALA A 357 -26.97 29.42 22.90
CA ALA A 357 -28.07 30.03 23.62
C ALA A 357 -28.66 29.12 24.71
N LEU A 358 -28.25 27.85 24.76
CA LEU A 358 -28.70 26.91 25.79
C LEU A 358 -28.00 27.20 27.12
N GLU A 359 -28.79 27.40 28.18
CA GLU A 359 -28.26 27.55 29.53
C GLU A 359 -27.42 26.32 29.93
N GLY A 360 -26.18 26.56 30.35
CA GLY A 360 -25.23 25.51 30.74
C GLY A 360 -24.58 24.73 29.59
N GLY A 361 -24.80 25.12 28.33
CA GLY A 361 -24.16 24.49 27.17
C GLY A 361 -22.86 25.18 26.76
N ARG A 362 -21.71 24.79 27.35
CA ARG A 362 -20.41 25.29 26.85
C ARG A 362 -19.95 24.43 25.68
N LEU A 363 -20.02 24.94 24.44
CA LEU A 363 -19.46 24.26 23.28
C LEU A 363 -17.94 24.09 23.46
N ALA A 364 -17.53 22.88 23.80
CA ALA A 364 -16.17 22.56 24.21
C ALA A 364 -15.39 21.86 23.10
N GLY A 365 -16.05 21.23 22.12
CA GLY A 365 -15.34 20.59 21.04
C GLY A 365 -16.20 20.26 19.84
N VAL A 366 -15.54 20.10 18.71
CA VAL A 366 -16.14 19.70 17.43
C VAL A 366 -15.45 18.46 16.93
N VAL A 367 -16.23 17.47 16.50
CA VAL A 367 -15.78 16.30 15.76
C VAL A 367 -16.36 16.35 14.36
N HIS A 368 -15.53 16.56 13.35
CA HIS A 368 -15.96 16.55 11.95
C HIS A 368 -15.85 15.13 11.37
N ASN A 369 -16.96 14.39 11.37
CA ASN A 369 -17.04 13.00 10.88
C ASN A 369 -17.85 12.87 9.58
N ALA A 370 -18.55 13.92 9.13
CA ALA A 370 -19.36 13.88 7.93
C ALA A 370 -18.53 13.44 6.70
N GLY A 371 -19.05 12.45 5.97
CA GLY A 371 -18.41 11.88 4.80
C GLY A 371 -19.40 11.05 3.99
N VAL A 372 -19.10 10.94 2.69
CA VAL A 372 -19.76 10.02 1.76
C VAL A 372 -18.68 9.32 0.95
N ASP A 373 -18.98 8.12 0.47
CA ASP A 373 -18.14 7.39 -0.46
C ASP A 373 -19.06 6.64 -1.42
N THR A 374 -18.71 6.64 -2.71
CA THR A 374 -19.41 5.89 -3.76
C THR A 374 -18.36 5.30 -4.68
N SER A 375 -17.89 4.11 -4.30
CA SER A 375 -16.76 3.49 -4.98
C SER A 375 -17.16 2.98 -6.37
N ALA A 376 -16.56 3.55 -7.40
CA ALA A 376 -16.71 3.16 -8.80
C ALA A 376 -15.49 3.62 -9.61
N ARG A 377 -15.18 2.91 -10.70
CA ARG A 377 -14.14 3.34 -11.65
C ARG A 377 -14.48 4.72 -12.22
N LEU A 378 -13.47 5.55 -12.49
CA LEU A 378 -13.63 6.92 -12.97
C LEU A 378 -14.66 7.12 -14.11
N PRO A 379 -14.75 6.27 -15.16
CA PRO A 379 -15.71 6.47 -16.25
C PRO A 379 -17.17 6.28 -15.85
N LYS A 380 -17.43 5.62 -14.72
CA LYS A 380 -18.78 5.34 -14.23
C LYS A 380 -19.31 6.41 -13.27
N LYS A 381 -18.49 7.41 -12.94
CA LYS A 381 -18.84 8.49 -12.01
C LYS A 381 -19.21 9.75 -12.76
N THR A 382 -20.19 10.48 -12.27
CA THR A 382 -20.48 11.84 -12.76
C THR A 382 -19.61 12.88 -12.04
N ASP A 383 -19.53 14.09 -12.59
CA ASP A 383 -18.80 15.19 -11.96
C ASP A 383 -19.42 15.59 -10.62
N GLU A 384 -20.75 15.56 -10.54
CA GLU A 384 -21.49 15.85 -9.32
C GLU A 384 -21.18 14.84 -8.22
N GLU A 385 -21.04 13.55 -8.54
CA GLU A 385 -20.66 12.51 -7.55
C GLU A 385 -19.24 12.72 -7.01
N ILE A 386 -18.31 13.07 -7.90
CA ILE A 386 -16.92 13.34 -7.54
C ILE A 386 -16.83 14.59 -6.66
N LEU A 387 -17.39 15.70 -7.13
CA LEU A 387 -17.41 16.97 -6.40
C LEU A 387 -18.07 16.79 -5.04
N ARG A 388 -19.25 16.15 -4.99
CA ARG A 388 -19.99 15.94 -3.74
C ARG A 388 -19.16 15.19 -2.69
N THR A 389 -18.37 14.19 -3.10
CA THR A 389 -17.53 13.42 -2.18
C THR A 389 -16.46 14.29 -1.52
N VAL A 390 -15.83 15.18 -2.30
CA VAL A 390 -14.83 16.13 -1.79
C VAL A 390 -15.50 17.23 -0.96
N GLU A 391 -16.58 17.82 -1.44
CA GLU A 391 -17.30 18.92 -0.78
C GLU A 391 -17.73 18.60 0.65
N VAL A 392 -18.25 17.40 0.90
CA VAL A 392 -18.74 17.02 2.24
C VAL A 392 -17.65 17.13 3.30
N LYS A 393 -16.42 16.75 2.96
CA LYS A 393 -15.28 16.84 3.88
C LYS A 393 -14.72 18.25 3.93
N ILE A 394 -14.51 18.87 2.76
CA ILE A 394 -13.84 20.16 2.62
C ILE A 394 -14.73 21.33 3.07
N GLU A 395 -15.87 21.54 2.41
CA GLU A 395 -16.79 22.63 2.74
C GLU A 395 -17.42 22.44 4.11
N GLY A 396 -17.75 21.19 4.46
CA GLY A 396 -18.25 20.84 5.78
C GLY A 396 -17.30 21.24 6.91
N PHE A 397 -15.99 21.02 6.71
CA PHE A 397 -14.95 21.44 7.66
C PHE A 397 -14.84 22.96 7.74
N LEU A 398 -14.75 23.63 6.59
CA LEU A 398 -14.56 25.09 6.52
C LEU A 398 -15.73 25.82 7.17
N ASN A 399 -16.98 25.43 6.84
CA ASN A 399 -18.17 26.07 7.39
C ASN A 399 -18.24 25.99 8.91
N VAL A 400 -17.85 24.84 9.50
CA VAL A 400 -17.86 24.72 10.97
C VAL A 400 -16.64 25.40 11.59
N PHE A 401 -15.45 25.26 11.00
CA PHE A 401 -14.22 25.85 11.54
C PHE A 401 -14.30 27.37 11.59
N GLU A 402 -14.77 28.03 10.54
CA GLU A 402 -14.89 29.49 10.49
C GLU A 402 -15.86 30.04 11.55
N GLU A 403 -16.92 29.29 11.89
CA GLU A 403 -17.88 29.71 12.92
C GLU A 403 -17.38 29.40 14.34
N VAL A 404 -16.30 28.61 14.50
CA VAL A 404 -15.74 28.25 15.82
C VAL A 404 -14.30 28.68 16.09
N ARG A 405 -13.56 29.16 15.09
CA ARG A 405 -12.11 29.45 15.22
C ARG A 405 -11.74 30.46 16.30
N GLU A 406 -12.62 31.44 16.55
CA GLU A 406 -12.42 32.51 17.55
C GLU A 406 -13.00 32.15 18.94
N ARG A 407 -13.47 30.91 19.13
CA ARG A 407 -14.13 30.48 20.37
C ARG A 407 -13.17 29.73 21.29
N ASP A 408 -13.53 29.66 22.57
CA ASP A 408 -12.83 28.89 23.60
C ASP A 408 -13.16 27.39 23.54
N LEU A 409 -12.83 26.74 22.43
CA LEU A 409 -12.92 25.28 22.30
C LEU A 409 -11.74 24.62 23.02
N LYS A 410 -11.98 23.43 23.57
CA LYS A 410 -10.93 22.52 24.04
C LYS A 410 -10.26 21.77 22.88
N PHE A 411 -11.00 21.44 21.81
CA PHE A 411 -10.43 20.72 20.66
C PHE A 411 -11.31 20.82 19.39
N PHE A 412 -10.68 20.60 18.24
CA PHE A 412 -11.35 20.29 16.96
C PHE A 412 -10.72 19.03 16.36
N CYS A 413 -11.52 17.99 16.13
CA CYS A 413 -11.04 16.70 15.63
C CYS A 413 -11.75 16.30 14.33
N SER A 414 -10.99 16.18 13.23
CA SER A 414 -11.47 15.64 11.96
C SER A 414 -11.26 14.13 11.88
N VAL A 415 -12.27 13.40 11.39
CA VAL A 415 -12.17 11.98 11.06
C VAL A 415 -11.68 11.85 9.61
N GLY A 416 -10.37 11.66 9.46
CA GLY A 416 -9.70 11.40 8.19
C GLY A 416 -9.67 9.92 7.84
N SER A 417 -8.87 9.57 6.83
CA SER A 417 -8.69 8.19 6.38
C SER A 417 -7.29 7.98 5.82
N LEU A 418 -6.71 6.81 6.09
CA LEU A 418 -5.45 6.39 5.49
C LEU A 418 -5.48 6.35 3.96
N THR A 419 -6.66 6.22 3.35
CA THR A 419 -6.85 6.35 1.90
C THR A 419 -6.26 7.65 1.35
N GLY A 420 -6.37 8.77 2.07
CA GLY A 420 -5.75 10.03 1.65
C GLY A 420 -4.22 10.02 1.73
N ARG A 421 -3.66 9.32 2.73
CA ARG A 421 -2.22 9.33 3.01
C ARG A 421 -1.43 8.29 2.23
N LEU A 422 -1.96 7.07 2.10
CA LEU A 422 -1.28 5.91 1.51
C LEU A 422 -1.87 5.48 0.15
N GLY A 423 -2.93 6.15 -0.30
CA GLY A 423 -3.72 5.75 -1.46
C GLY A 423 -4.91 4.87 -1.08
N GLY A 424 -5.96 4.96 -1.90
CA GLY A 424 -7.23 4.25 -1.71
C GLY A 424 -7.33 2.93 -2.43
N MET A 425 -8.55 2.41 -2.42
CA MET A 425 -8.93 1.21 -3.16
C MET A 425 -9.33 1.58 -4.59
N VAL A 426 -9.51 0.56 -5.42
CA VAL A 426 -10.12 0.73 -6.74
C VAL A 426 -11.42 1.52 -6.65
N GLY A 427 -11.49 2.61 -7.42
CA GLY A 427 -12.67 3.47 -7.48
C GLY A 427 -12.84 4.42 -6.30
N GLN A 428 -11.78 4.76 -5.55
CA GLN A 428 -11.82 5.72 -4.43
C GLN A 428 -10.93 6.97 -4.66
N LEU A 429 -10.68 7.36 -5.92
CA LEU A 429 -9.86 8.53 -6.26
C LEU A 429 -10.26 9.80 -5.49
N GLU A 430 -11.52 10.20 -5.62
CA GLU A 430 -12.08 11.39 -5.00
C GLU A 430 -12.23 11.26 -3.48
N TYR A 431 -12.39 10.04 -2.96
CA TYR A 431 -12.40 9.80 -1.53
C TYR A 431 -11.01 10.02 -0.92
N ALA A 432 -9.95 9.59 -1.62
CA ALA A 432 -8.58 9.88 -1.23
C ALA A 432 -8.29 11.39 -1.30
N ALA A 433 -8.72 12.03 -2.39
CA ALA A 433 -8.64 13.48 -2.56
C ALA A 433 -9.30 14.24 -1.39
N ALA A 434 -10.52 13.85 -1.02
CA ALA A 434 -11.27 14.46 0.07
C ALA A 434 -10.57 14.32 1.42
N ASN A 435 -9.95 13.16 1.70
CA ASN A 435 -9.33 12.88 3.00
C ASN A 435 -7.94 13.52 3.16
N ASP A 436 -7.11 13.53 2.11
CA ASP A 436 -5.82 14.24 2.18
C ASP A 436 -6.04 15.75 2.16
N GLY A 437 -6.98 16.25 1.36
CA GLY A 437 -7.44 17.64 1.43
C GLY A 437 -7.92 18.05 2.84
N LEU A 438 -8.68 17.19 3.52
CA LEU A 438 -9.10 17.40 4.90
C LEU A 438 -7.91 17.44 5.88
N ALA A 439 -6.91 16.58 5.70
CA ALA A 439 -5.71 16.58 6.54
C ALA A 439 -4.93 17.90 6.40
N ARG A 440 -4.77 18.40 5.16
CA ARG A 440 -4.08 19.68 4.89
C ARG A 440 -4.85 20.87 5.41
N LEU A 441 -6.17 20.85 5.29
CA LEU A 441 -7.05 21.85 5.93
C LEU A 441 -6.95 21.82 7.45
N GLY A 442 -6.90 20.65 8.07
CA GLY A 442 -6.69 20.50 9.51
C GLY A 442 -5.39 21.14 9.97
N GLN A 443 -4.29 20.92 9.24
CA GLN A 443 -2.99 21.56 9.52
C GLN A 443 -3.04 23.08 9.34
N TRP A 444 -3.76 23.56 8.32
CA TRP A 444 -3.94 24.99 8.07
C TRP A 444 -4.75 25.67 9.19
N ALA A 445 -5.79 25.00 9.67
CA ALA A 445 -6.65 25.42 10.76
C ALA A 445 -5.91 25.40 12.10
N ALA A 446 -5.07 24.40 12.37
CA ALA A 446 -4.25 24.32 13.58
C ALA A 446 -3.37 25.57 13.78
N ARG A 447 -2.93 26.21 12.69
CA ARG A 447 -2.12 27.44 12.72
C ARG A 447 -2.93 28.72 12.92
N ARG A 448 -4.25 28.61 12.95
CA ARG A 448 -5.21 29.73 12.99
C ARG A 448 -6.18 29.65 14.18
N ALA A 449 -6.12 28.58 14.96
CA ALA A 449 -6.93 28.39 16.14
C ALA A 449 -6.07 28.56 17.40
N ALA A 450 -6.71 29.00 18.49
CA ALA A 450 -6.10 29.03 19.82
C ALA A 450 -6.22 27.68 20.56
N PHE A 451 -6.79 26.66 19.91
CA PHE A 451 -7.06 25.34 20.45
C PHE A 451 -6.52 24.24 19.54
N PRO A 452 -6.26 23.02 20.06
CA PRO A 452 -5.77 21.90 19.26
C PRO A 452 -6.71 21.54 18.11
N VAL A 453 -6.17 21.51 16.90
CA VAL A 453 -6.86 21.00 15.70
C VAL A 453 -6.11 19.78 15.19
N MET A 454 -6.81 18.65 15.10
CA MET A 454 -6.24 17.38 14.66
C MET A 454 -7.07 16.74 13.55
N THR A 455 -6.39 16.02 12.65
CA THR A 455 -7.01 15.09 11.70
C THR A 455 -6.45 13.71 11.96
N LEU A 456 -7.32 12.78 12.32
CA LEU A 456 -6.95 11.40 12.62
C LEU A 456 -7.27 10.53 11.41
N ALA A 457 -6.23 10.02 10.75
CA ALA A 457 -6.38 9.17 9.56
C ALA A 457 -6.46 7.69 9.98
N TRP A 458 -7.63 7.12 9.81
CA TRP A 458 -7.93 5.75 10.25
C TRP A 458 -7.74 4.72 9.14
N PRO A 459 -7.40 3.48 9.49
CA PRO A 459 -7.60 2.33 8.62
C PRO A 459 -9.09 1.98 8.55
N THR A 460 -9.42 0.86 7.92
CA THR A 460 -10.76 0.30 7.98
C THR A 460 -11.10 -0.03 9.44
N TRP A 461 -12.29 0.33 9.92
CA TRP A 461 -12.80 -0.10 11.22
C TRP A 461 -13.58 -1.42 11.07
N ASP A 462 -13.48 -2.33 12.04
CA ASP A 462 -14.16 -3.63 11.96
C ASP A 462 -15.68 -3.46 11.82
N ARG A 463 -16.20 -3.78 10.62
CA ARG A 463 -17.63 -3.82 10.27
C ARG A 463 -18.44 -2.55 10.55
N ILE A 464 -17.80 -1.40 10.77
CA ILE A 464 -18.48 -0.11 10.99
C ILE A 464 -17.94 1.00 10.08
N GLY A 465 -18.80 1.96 9.76
CA GLY A 465 -18.45 3.12 8.91
C GLY A 465 -18.86 2.96 7.45
N LEU A 466 -18.18 3.70 6.56
CA LEU A 466 -18.46 3.74 5.12
C LEU A 466 -17.83 2.55 4.40
N ILE A 467 -18.31 1.34 4.70
CA ILE A 467 -17.76 0.10 4.16
C ILE A 467 -18.85 -0.60 3.34
N ALA A 468 -18.74 -0.53 2.01
CA ALA A 468 -19.65 -1.25 1.13
C ALA A 468 -19.33 -2.77 1.09
N ASN A 469 -18.06 -3.13 1.16
CA ASN A 469 -17.59 -4.51 1.16
C ASN A 469 -16.36 -4.69 2.06
N PHE A 470 -16.58 -5.12 3.30
CA PHE A 470 -15.52 -5.31 4.30
C PHE A 470 -14.48 -6.35 3.87
N ALA A 471 -14.88 -7.43 3.21
CA ALA A 471 -13.92 -8.43 2.74
C ALA A 471 -12.98 -7.86 1.67
N ALA A 472 -13.47 -6.96 0.81
CA ALA A 472 -12.64 -6.30 -0.19
C ALA A 472 -11.65 -5.31 0.44
N THR A 473 -12.02 -4.60 1.51
CA THR A 473 -11.14 -3.63 2.16
C THR A 473 -9.92 -4.29 2.80
N LEU A 474 -10.10 -5.50 3.35
CA LEU A 474 -9.04 -6.28 3.99
C LEU A 474 -7.91 -6.71 3.04
N ARG A 475 -8.15 -6.68 1.73
CA ARG A 475 -7.10 -6.91 0.73
C ARG A 475 -6.03 -5.82 0.78
N TYR A 476 -6.39 -4.60 1.15
CA TYR A 476 -5.48 -3.45 1.11
C TYR A 476 -4.79 -3.21 2.45
N MET A 477 -5.49 -3.44 3.56
CA MET A 477 -4.96 -3.25 4.92
C MET A 477 -5.86 -3.94 5.94
N ALA A 478 -5.26 -4.40 7.04
CA ALA A 478 -6.01 -4.94 8.17
C ALA A 478 -6.97 -3.90 8.78
N ALA A 479 -8.08 -4.39 9.33
CA ALA A 479 -9.01 -3.54 10.07
C ALA A 479 -8.54 -3.33 11.52
N ILE A 480 -8.93 -2.19 12.10
CA ILE A 480 -8.78 -1.92 13.53
C ILE A 480 -10.02 -2.39 14.30
N ASP A 481 -9.80 -2.94 15.48
CA ASP A 481 -10.87 -3.23 16.44
C ASP A 481 -11.55 -1.93 16.90
N VAL A 482 -12.86 -1.98 17.10
CA VAL A 482 -13.64 -0.79 17.48
C VAL A 482 -13.23 -0.27 18.85
N ALA A 483 -12.98 -1.15 19.84
CA ALA A 483 -12.59 -0.72 21.18
C ALA A 483 -11.17 -0.12 21.19
N ASP A 484 -10.24 -0.73 20.46
CA ASP A 484 -8.87 -0.17 20.27
C ASP A 484 -8.93 1.21 19.60
N GLY A 485 -9.69 1.35 18.51
CA GLY A 485 -9.87 2.63 17.83
C GLY A 485 -10.47 3.71 18.72
N LEU A 486 -11.48 3.38 19.54
CA LEU A 486 -12.07 4.32 20.49
C LEU A 486 -11.12 4.73 21.61
N GLU A 487 -10.29 3.82 22.12
CA GLU A 487 -9.27 4.14 23.13
C GLU A 487 -8.21 5.09 22.58
N ARG A 488 -7.66 4.76 21.41
CA ARG A 488 -6.67 5.62 20.72
C ARG A 488 -7.24 6.98 20.39
N TRP A 489 -8.47 7.04 19.90
CA TRP A 489 -9.14 8.29 19.62
C TRP A 489 -9.27 9.18 20.85
N ARG A 490 -9.74 8.61 21.98
CA ARG A 490 -9.82 9.35 23.26
C ARG A 490 -8.45 9.81 23.72
N ALA A 491 -7.41 8.97 23.58
CA ALA A 491 -6.06 9.32 23.96
C ALA A 491 -5.54 10.54 23.15
N GLU A 492 -5.69 10.55 21.83
CA GLU A 492 -5.28 11.71 21.00
C GLU A 492 -6.04 12.99 21.39
N LEU A 493 -7.35 12.85 21.59
CA LEU A 493 -8.23 13.96 21.93
C LEU A 493 -7.84 14.55 23.29
N LEU A 494 -7.71 13.73 24.31
CA LEU A 494 -7.35 14.18 25.67
C LEU A 494 -5.92 14.68 25.76
N ALA A 495 -5.00 14.17 24.93
CA ALA A 495 -3.64 14.69 24.82
C ALA A 495 -3.58 16.08 24.17
N GLY A 496 -4.66 16.55 23.55
CA GLY A 496 -4.65 17.81 22.79
C GLY A 496 -3.73 17.73 21.58
N SER A 497 -3.75 16.60 20.88
CA SER A 497 -2.87 16.37 19.72
C SER A 497 -3.15 17.38 18.60
N GLU A 498 -2.15 17.65 17.78
CA GLU A 498 -2.23 18.62 16.69
C GLU A 498 -1.77 18.03 15.36
N GLY A 499 -2.30 18.56 14.27
CA GLY A 499 -1.89 18.19 12.91
C GLY A 499 -2.50 16.87 12.45
N GLU A 500 -1.75 16.09 11.68
CA GLU A 500 -2.19 14.80 11.16
C GLU A 500 -1.54 13.66 11.96
N VAL A 501 -2.37 12.74 12.45
CA VAL A 501 -1.93 11.49 13.09
C VAL A 501 -2.56 10.34 12.33
N THR A 502 -1.77 9.32 12.02
CA THR A 502 -2.23 8.20 11.20
C THR A 502 -2.12 6.89 11.97
N PHE A 503 -3.14 6.04 11.86
CA PHE A 503 -3.15 4.73 12.52
C PHE A 503 -2.98 3.64 11.47
N VAL A 504 -1.80 3.05 11.39
CA VAL A 504 -1.44 2.12 10.32
C VAL A 504 -1.46 0.69 10.85
N GLY A 505 -2.23 -0.19 10.21
CA GLY A 505 -2.14 -1.64 10.42
C GLY A 505 -1.20 -2.28 9.41
N PRO A 506 -0.91 -3.59 9.52
CA PRO A 506 -0.12 -4.30 8.52
C PRO A 506 -0.68 -4.12 7.10
N LEU A 507 0.20 -3.82 6.15
CA LEU A 507 -0.15 -3.67 4.75
C LEU A 507 -0.77 -4.98 4.21
N GLY A 508 -1.85 -4.85 3.44
CA GLY A 508 -2.54 -5.99 2.87
C GLY A 508 -1.85 -6.60 1.65
N LYS A 509 -2.50 -7.62 1.08
CA LYS A 509 -2.03 -8.40 -0.09
C LYS A 509 -2.16 -7.65 -1.42
N ALA A 510 -2.96 -6.58 -1.48
CA ALA A 510 -3.23 -5.80 -2.69
C ALA A 510 -2.24 -4.66 -2.96
N ILE A 511 -1.05 -4.65 -2.36
CA ILE A 511 0.01 -3.72 -2.77
C ILE A 511 0.47 -4.06 -4.19
N ASP A 512 0.55 -3.05 -5.07
CA ASP A 512 1.07 -3.19 -6.44
C ASP A 512 2.42 -2.48 -6.59
N PRO A 513 3.15 -2.72 -7.70
CA PRO A 513 4.46 -2.12 -7.92
C PRO A 513 4.48 -0.59 -7.84
N GLY A 514 3.44 0.07 -8.35
CA GLY A 514 3.33 1.53 -8.34
C GLY A 514 3.27 2.08 -6.92
N GLN A 515 2.45 1.47 -6.06
CA GLN A 515 2.38 1.82 -4.65
C GLN A 515 3.69 1.51 -3.90
N ALA A 516 4.29 0.35 -4.16
CA ALA A 516 5.50 -0.10 -3.47
C ALA A 516 6.73 0.75 -3.77
N ILE A 517 6.88 1.22 -5.01
CA ILE A 517 7.99 2.09 -5.43
C ILE A 517 7.73 3.53 -4.98
N GLY A 518 6.47 3.97 -5.01
CA GLY A 518 6.08 5.35 -4.73
C GLY A 518 6.09 5.76 -3.25
N TYR A 519 6.06 4.79 -2.33
CA TYR A 519 6.09 5.01 -0.89
C TYR A 519 7.32 4.40 -0.22
N PRO A 520 8.02 5.11 0.67
CA PRO A 520 9.12 4.54 1.44
C PRO A 520 8.66 3.37 2.32
N VAL A 521 9.00 2.14 1.93
CA VAL A 521 8.80 0.94 2.76
C VAL A 521 9.94 0.86 3.77
N VAL A 522 9.71 1.40 4.98
CA VAL A 522 10.70 1.50 6.06
C VAL A 522 10.35 0.58 7.24
N PRO A 523 11.32 0.16 8.08
CA PRO A 523 11.07 -0.75 9.21
C PRO A 523 10.01 -0.29 10.21
N ALA A 524 9.76 1.01 10.32
CA ALA A 524 8.70 1.54 11.18
C ALA A 524 7.31 1.08 10.74
N LEU A 525 7.09 0.76 9.46
CA LEU A 525 5.76 0.37 8.96
C LEU A 525 5.33 -1.02 9.48
N PRO A 526 4.10 -1.15 10.02
CA PRO A 526 3.53 -2.44 10.35
C PRO A 526 3.45 -3.35 9.12
N GLY A 527 3.84 -4.61 9.29
CA GLY A 527 3.93 -5.58 8.19
C GLY A 527 5.21 -5.47 7.35
N PHE A 528 6.19 -4.63 7.73
CA PHE A 528 7.47 -4.49 7.01
C PHE A 528 8.15 -5.83 6.74
N ALA A 529 8.26 -6.71 7.73
CA ALA A 529 8.94 -8.00 7.58
C ALA A 529 8.32 -8.91 6.50
N ALA A 530 7.00 -8.80 6.29
CA ALA A 530 6.29 -9.53 5.25
C ALA A 530 6.33 -8.81 3.90
N ALA A 531 6.21 -7.48 3.89
CA ALA A 531 6.12 -6.70 2.66
C ALA A 531 7.48 -6.39 2.01
N TYR A 532 8.54 -6.20 2.80
CA TYR A 532 9.83 -5.76 2.29
C TYR A 532 10.53 -6.80 1.40
N PRO A 533 10.54 -8.11 1.69
CA PRO A 533 11.19 -9.10 0.83
C PRO A 533 10.65 -9.07 -0.61
N LYS A 534 9.33 -9.00 -0.82
CA LYS A 534 8.77 -8.90 -2.18
C LYS A 534 9.14 -7.60 -2.89
N VAL A 535 9.25 -6.48 -2.16
CA VAL A 535 9.67 -5.17 -2.70
C VAL A 535 11.15 -5.21 -3.09
N PHE A 536 12.00 -5.77 -2.23
CA PHE A 536 13.42 -5.95 -2.51
C PHE A 536 13.64 -6.79 -3.78
N HIS A 537 12.90 -7.89 -3.93
CA HIS A 537 13.03 -8.78 -5.09
C HIS A 537 12.27 -8.30 -6.35
N LEU A 538 11.56 -7.17 -6.31
CA LEU A 538 10.74 -6.69 -7.43
C LEU A 538 11.59 -6.34 -8.68
N GLY A 539 12.73 -5.68 -8.52
CA GLY A 539 13.53 -5.17 -9.64
C GLY A 539 12.92 -3.92 -10.32
N GLU A 540 13.53 -3.45 -11.41
CA GLU A 540 12.99 -2.37 -12.24
C GLU A 540 11.90 -2.95 -13.15
N VAL A 541 10.63 -2.71 -12.81
CA VAL A 541 9.49 -3.14 -13.63
C VAL A 541 9.50 -2.42 -14.98
N THR A 542 9.44 -3.19 -16.06
CA THR A 542 9.36 -2.68 -17.44
C THR A 542 7.97 -2.89 -18.04
N SER A 543 7.27 -3.94 -17.61
CA SER A 543 5.88 -4.17 -17.99
C SER A 543 5.11 -4.84 -16.86
N TYR A 544 3.86 -4.43 -16.66
CA TYR A 544 2.97 -5.00 -15.67
C TYR A 544 1.52 -5.06 -16.18
N GLN A 545 0.93 -6.24 -16.06
CA GLN A 545 -0.49 -6.47 -16.25
C GLN A 545 -1.00 -7.13 -14.95
N PRO A 546 -1.81 -6.42 -14.14
CA PRO A 546 -2.33 -6.97 -12.88
C PRO A 546 -2.94 -8.35 -13.06
N HIS A 547 -2.69 -9.24 -12.10
CA HIS A 547 -3.24 -10.60 -12.07
C HIS A 547 -2.82 -11.52 -13.22
N ALA A 548 -1.89 -11.09 -14.10
CA ALA A 548 -1.55 -11.85 -15.30
C ALA A 548 -0.05 -11.92 -15.59
N GLN A 549 0.65 -10.78 -15.68
CA GLN A 549 2.03 -10.76 -16.16
C GLN A 549 2.84 -9.64 -15.51
N LEU A 550 4.13 -9.89 -15.27
CA LEU A 550 5.09 -8.86 -14.90
C LEU A 550 6.44 -9.15 -15.56
N THR A 551 7.09 -8.11 -16.07
CA THR A 551 8.47 -8.15 -16.56
C THR A 551 9.30 -7.13 -15.78
N ALA A 552 10.45 -7.56 -15.27
CA ALA A 552 11.35 -6.68 -14.52
C ALA A 552 12.82 -6.98 -14.82
N ARG A 553 13.64 -5.93 -14.78
CA ARG A 553 15.10 -6.06 -14.76
C ARG A 553 15.57 -6.29 -13.32
N VAL A 554 16.34 -7.34 -13.11
CA VAL A 554 16.95 -7.69 -11.83
C VAL A 554 18.46 -7.49 -11.95
N VAL A 555 19.02 -6.70 -11.06
CA VAL A 555 20.46 -6.40 -11.01
C VAL A 555 21.01 -6.84 -9.66
N LEU A 556 22.05 -7.68 -9.68
CA LEU A 556 22.72 -8.18 -8.49
C LEU A 556 24.21 -7.94 -8.63
N ASP A 557 24.79 -7.18 -7.71
CA ASP A 557 26.21 -6.83 -7.69
C ASP A 557 26.89 -7.32 -6.40
N PRO A 558 28.23 -7.45 -6.40
CA PRO A 558 28.98 -7.92 -5.23
C PRO A 558 28.97 -6.96 -4.03
N GLU A 559 28.65 -5.67 -4.22
CA GLU A 559 28.60 -4.69 -3.14
C GLU A 559 27.37 -4.93 -2.25
N HIS A 560 26.23 -5.26 -2.86
CA HIS A 560 24.96 -5.47 -2.17
C HIS A 560 24.59 -6.95 -1.99
N THR A 561 25.26 -7.87 -2.70
CA THR A 561 25.01 -9.33 -2.64
C THR A 561 26.30 -10.11 -2.33
N PRO A 562 26.74 -10.16 -1.05
CA PRO A 562 27.94 -10.90 -0.65
C PRO A 562 27.95 -12.36 -1.10
N ALA A 563 26.78 -12.99 -1.21
CA ALA A 563 26.62 -14.37 -1.66
C ALA A 563 27.19 -14.64 -3.06
N LEU A 564 27.30 -13.63 -3.95
CA LEU A 564 27.96 -13.77 -5.25
C LEU A 564 29.44 -14.17 -5.13
N GLY A 565 30.09 -13.78 -4.03
CA GLY A 565 31.49 -14.11 -3.77
C GLY A 565 31.70 -15.52 -3.23
N ASP A 566 30.64 -16.20 -2.79
CA ASP A 566 30.70 -17.50 -2.11
C ASP A 566 30.53 -18.69 -3.06
N PHE A 567 29.76 -18.51 -4.14
CA PHE A 567 29.54 -19.52 -5.18
C PHE A 567 30.29 -19.17 -6.47
N ARG A 568 30.84 -20.19 -7.13
CA ARG A 568 31.64 -20.03 -8.35
C ARG A 568 31.30 -21.06 -9.41
N ILE A 569 31.34 -20.62 -10.66
CA ILE A 569 31.17 -21.45 -11.87
C ILE A 569 32.40 -21.26 -12.74
N ASP A 570 33.13 -22.35 -12.98
CA ASP A 570 34.40 -22.35 -13.73
C ASP A 570 35.40 -21.29 -13.18
N GLY A 571 35.43 -21.16 -11.85
CA GLY A 571 36.29 -20.22 -11.14
C GLY A 571 35.77 -18.77 -11.07
N ALA A 572 34.77 -18.38 -11.86
CA ALA A 572 34.16 -17.05 -11.81
C ALA A 572 33.10 -16.95 -10.70
N PRO A 573 32.96 -15.82 -9.99
CA PRO A 573 31.84 -15.58 -9.07
C PRO A 573 30.48 -15.79 -9.75
N ALA A 574 29.50 -16.28 -9.01
CA ALA A 574 28.19 -16.60 -9.55
C ALA A 574 27.08 -16.50 -8.49
N LEU A 575 25.84 -16.32 -8.94
CA LEU A 575 24.66 -16.35 -8.09
C LEU A 575 24.35 -17.79 -7.64
N PRO A 576 24.25 -18.08 -6.33
CA PRO A 576 23.76 -19.37 -5.86
C PRO A 576 22.37 -19.67 -6.46
N PRO A 577 22.13 -20.87 -7.03
CA PRO A 577 20.85 -21.21 -7.65
C PRO A 577 19.65 -20.97 -6.74
N SER A 578 19.77 -21.25 -5.43
CA SER A 578 18.67 -21.02 -4.48
C SER A 578 18.25 -19.55 -4.34
N LEU A 579 19.15 -18.59 -4.55
CA LEU A 579 18.81 -17.15 -4.53
C LEU A 579 18.05 -16.72 -5.79
N LEU A 580 18.30 -17.36 -6.94
CA LEU A 580 17.46 -17.17 -8.14
C LEU A 580 16.03 -17.69 -7.88
N LEU A 581 15.91 -18.83 -7.19
CA LEU A 581 14.61 -19.41 -6.82
C LEU A 581 13.87 -18.57 -5.77
N GLU A 582 14.58 -18.00 -4.78
CA GLU A 582 13.99 -17.05 -3.82
C GLU A 582 13.45 -15.81 -4.56
N ASN A 583 14.23 -15.24 -5.49
CA ASN A 583 13.79 -14.12 -6.31
C ASN A 583 12.51 -14.46 -7.11
N ALA A 584 12.45 -15.66 -7.70
CA ALA A 584 11.29 -16.13 -8.45
C ALA A 584 10.04 -16.28 -7.57
N LEU A 585 10.21 -16.87 -6.38
CA LEU A 585 9.14 -17.08 -5.42
C LEU A 585 8.53 -15.74 -4.97
N ARG A 586 9.38 -14.76 -4.65
CA ARG A 586 8.94 -13.41 -4.26
C ARG A 586 8.33 -12.62 -5.41
N ALA A 587 8.77 -12.86 -6.64
CA ALA A 587 8.20 -12.24 -7.83
C ALA A 587 6.74 -12.67 -8.06
N ALA A 588 6.43 -13.95 -7.83
CA ALA A 588 5.09 -14.50 -8.03
C ALA A 588 4.01 -13.80 -7.19
N GLU A 589 4.38 -13.23 -6.03
CA GLU A 589 3.50 -12.48 -5.15
C GLU A 589 2.92 -11.19 -5.79
N TRP A 590 3.46 -10.71 -6.92
CA TRP A 590 3.02 -9.49 -7.59
C TRP A 590 1.87 -9.67 -8.60
N ILE A 591 1.57 -10.92 -8.98
CA ILE A 591 0.54 -11.26 -9.98
C ILE A 591 -0.49 -12.24 -9.40
N VAL A 592 -0.93 -12.00 -8.17
CA VAL A 592 -2.01 -12.77 -7.51
C VAL A 592 -3.31 -12.67 -8.34
N PRO A 593 -4.15 -13.72 -8.42
CA PRO A 593 -5.46 -13.68 -9.08
C PRO A 593 -6.38 -12.53 -8.62
N GLU A 594 -7.34 -12.17 -9.47
CA GLU A 594 -8.29 -11.06 -9.21
C GLU A 594 -9.18 -11.29 -7.98
N ASP A 595 -9.46 -12.55 -7.63
CA ASP A 595 -10.23 -12.93 -6.46
C ASP A 595 -9.42 -12.88 -5.15
N PHE A 596 -8.10 -12.72 -5.22
CA PHE A 596 -7.15 -12.68 -4.10
C PHE A 596 -7.34 -13.85 -3.10
N PRO A 597 -7.24 -15.11 -3.55
CA PRO A 597 -7.32 -16.26 -2.66
C PRO A 597 -6.11 -16.29 -1.70
N ALA A 598 -6.22 -17.04 -0.60
CA ALA A 598 -5.08 -17.31 0.26
C ALA A 598 -4.10 -18.23 -0.48
N LEU A 599 -3.18 -17.64 -1.23
CA LEU A 599 -2.16 -18.37 -1.97
C LEU A 599 -0.99 -18.68 -1.07
N ARG A 600 -0.59 -19.95 -1.09
CA ARG A 600 0.68 -20.42 -0.57
C ARG A 600 1.39 -21.17 -1.68
N ALA A 601 2.66 -20.85 -1.93
CA ALA A 601 3.48 -21.64 -2.83
C ALA A 601 3.63 -23.07 -2.25
N GLY A 602 2.96 -24.03 -2.86
CA GLY A 602 3.03 -25.44 -2.45
C GLY A 602 4.24 -26.15 -3.05
N ALA A 603 4.66 -25.75 -4.25
CA ALA A 603 5.84 -26.28 -4.90
C ALA A 603 6.45 -25.35 -5.95
N LEU A 604 7.76 -25.47 -6.14
CA LEU A 604 8.47 -25.09 -7.35
C LEU A 604 8.72 -26.36 -8.16
N GLU A 605 8.38 -26.36 -9.44
CA GLU A 605 8.43 -27.53 -10.33
C GLU A 605 9.08 -27.18 -11.66
N GLU A 606 9.54 -28.20 -12.38
CA GLU A 606 10.12 -28.08 -13.73
C GLU A 606 11.26 -27.04 -13.78
N ILE A 607 12.16 -27.09 -12.78
CA ILE A 607 13.19 -26.08 -12.59
C ILE A 607 14.37 -26.40 -13.50
N VAL A 608 14.69 -25.48 -14.41
CA VAL A 608 15.82 -25.56 -15.34
C VAL A 608 16.66 -24.31 -15.20
N VAL A 609 17.93 -24.46 -14.82
CA VAL A 609 18.85 -23.34 -14.60
C VAL A 609 20.16 -23.57 -15.37
N PRO A 610 20.32 -22.95 -16.56
CA PRO A 610 21.60 -22.93 -17.25
C PRO A 610 22.65 -22.23 -16.38
N LEU A 611 23.77 -22.89 -16.15
CA LEU A 611 24.78 -22.40 -15.21
C LEU A 611 25.48 -21.14 -15.74
N ALA A 612 25.58 -21.00 -17.06
CA ALA A 612 26.07 -19.78 -17.69
C ALA A 612 25.28 -18.52 -17.29
N LEU A 613 23.96 -18.62 -17.03
CA LEU A 613 23.11 -17.48 -16.66
C LEU A 613 23.47 -16.90 -15.27
N LEU A 614 24.01 -17.73 -14.40
CA LEU A 614 24.32 -17.37 -13.01
C LEU A 614 25.69 -16.71 -12.87
N ARG A 615 26.52 -16.74 -13.92
CA ARG A 615 27.89 -16.21 -13.88
C ARG A 615 27.88 -14.70 -13.79
N LEU A 616 28.74 -14.16 -12.91
CA LEU A 616 29.04 -12.74 -12.89
C LEU A 616 30.07 -12.42 -13.98
N ASP A 617 29.57 -12.04 -15.14
CA ASP A 617 30.38 -11.56 -16.27
C ASP A 617 30.36 -10.02 -16.31
N GLY A 618 31.21 -9.39 -15.48
CA GLY A 618 31.32 -7.93 -15.36
C GLY A 618 31.03 -7.43 -13.93
N PRO A 619 30.58 -6.17 -13.77
CA PRO A 619 30.37 -5.57 -12.44
C PRO A 619 29.10 -6.05 -11.73
N ALA A 620 28.11 -6.58 -12.46
CA ALA A 620 26.85 -7.07 -11.91
C ALA A 620 26.23 -8.13 -12.84
N ILE A 621 25.43 -9.04 -12.27
CA ILE A 621 24.54 -9.91 -13.03
C ILE A 621 23.29 -9.09 -13.37
N ARG A 622 22.94 -9.02 -14.66
CA ARG A 622 21.77 -8.32 -15.17
C ARG A 622 20.84 -9.31 -15.86
N LEU A 623 19.65 -9.49 -15.29
CA LEU A 623 18.64 -10.42 -15.79
C LEU A 623 17.35 -9.67 -16.13
N VAL A 624 16.67 -10.12 -17.16
CA VAL A 624 15.25 -9.83 -17.38
C VAL A 624 14.46 -11.02 -16.86
N ARG A 625 13.57 -10.76 -15.92
CA ARG A 625 12.63 -11.74 -15.37
C ARG A 625 11.26 -11.51 -15.97
N GLU A 626 10.70 -12.53 -16.58
CA GLU A 626 9.31 -12.57 -17.08
C GLU A 626 8.52 -13.55 -16.22
N ILE A 627 7.38 -13.11 -15.68
CA ILE A 627 6.45 -13.99 -14.96
C ILE A 627 5.06 -13.93 -15.57
N ARG A 628 4.39 -15.08 -15.65
CA ARG A 628 3.02 -15.21 -16.16
C ARG A 628 2.19 -16.12 -15.26
N GLY A 629 1.03 -15.63 -14.84
CA GLY A 629 0.09 -16.33 -13.98
C GLY A 629 -1.14 -16.83 -14.72
N PHE A 630 -1.61 -18.02 -14.39
CA PHE A 630 -2.86 -18.58 -14.91
C PHE A 630 -3.38 -19.72 -14.03
N HIS A 631 -4.67 -20.04 -14.15
CA HIS A 631 -5.25 -21.21 -13.51
C HIS A 631 -5.00 -22.48 -14.31
N GLU A 632 -4.61 -23.55 -13.62
CA GLU A 632 -4.58 -24.92 -14.16
C GLU A 632 -5.38 -25.83 -13.24
N GLY A 633 -6.60 -26.18 -13.64
CA GLY A 633 -7.55 -26.83 -12.73
C GLY A 633 -7.94 -25.89 -11.58
N HIS A 634 -7.72 -26.32 -10.34
CA HIS A 634 -7.95 -25.49 -9.15
C HIS A 634 -6.72 -24.68 -8.73
N ASP A 635 -5.53 -25.05 -9.21
CA ASP A 635 -4.27 -24.45 -8.78
C ASP A 635 -4.01 -23.13 -9.51
N TRP A 636 -3.32 -22.20 -8.84
CA TRP A 636 -2.77 -21.02 -9.47
C TRP A 636 -1.30 -21.25 -9.80
N ILE A 637 -0.97 -21.21 -11.08
CA ILE A 637 0.37 -21.47 -11.60
C ILE A 637 1.02 -20.15 -12.00
N VAL A 638 2.27 -19.96 -11.59
CA VAL A 638 3.13 -18.88 -12.09
C VAL A 638 4.31 -19.49 -12.82
N GLU A 639 4.40 -19.25 -14.13
CA GLU A 639 5.59 -19.52 -14.93
C GLU A 639 6.57 -18.37 -14.78
N VAL A 640 7.84 -18.69 -14.55
CA VAL A 640 8.92 -17.72 -14.39
C VAL A 640 10.05 -18.04 -15.37
N ARG A 641 10.56 -17.03 -16.06
CA ARG A 641 11.69 -17.12 -16.97
C ARG A 641 12.71 -16.03 -16.70
N TYR A 642 14.00 -16.36 -16.89
CA TYR A 642 15.10 -15.42 -16.77
C TYR A 642 16.03 -15.51 -17.97
N ARG A 643 16.48 -14.35 -18.45
CA ARG A 643 17.50 -14.21 -19.51
C ARG A 643 18.44 -13.06 -19.16
N HIS A 644 19.64 -13.05 -19.74
CA HIS A 644 20.50 -11.87 -19.64
C HIS A 644 19.85 -10.66 -20.31
N GLU A 645 20.05 -9.48 -19.72
CA GLU A 645 19.59 -8.23 -20.31
C GLU A 645 20.21 -8.02 -21.71
N GLY A 646 19.36 -7.76 -22.71
CA GLY A 646 19.78 -7.53 -24.10
C GLY A 646 20.03 -8.81 -24.92
N ALA A 647 19.93 -10.00 -24.33
CA ALA A 647 20.03 -11.26 -25.07
C ALA A 647 18.74 -11.55 -25.84
N VAL A 648 18.85 -11.69 -27.18
CA VAL A 648 17.74 -12.14 -28.05
C VAL A 648 17.69 -13.67 -28.06
N ASP A 649 18.86 -14.29 -28.19
CA ASP A 649 19.11 -15.73 -28.09
C ASP A 649 20.15 -15.97 -27.00
N GLY A 650 19.99 -17.01 -26.17
CA GLY A 650 20.92 -17.29 -25.07
C GLY A 650 20.37 -18.28 -24.04
N PRO A 651 21.14 -18.58 -22.99
CA PRO A 651 20.67 -19.44 -21.90
C PRO A 651 19.44 -18.80 -21.23
N GLU A 652 18.40 -19.60 -21.03
CA GLU A 652 17.18 -19.21 -20.33
C GLU A 652 16.95 -20.14 -19.13
N ALA A 653 16.83 -19.57 -17.93
CA ALA A 653 16.34 -20.32 -16.78
C ALA A 653 14.81 -20.25 -16.72
N SER A 654 14.18 -21.35 -16.34
CA SER A 654 12.73 -21.44 -16.21
C SER A 654 12.30 -22.29 -15.02
N LEU A 655 11.14 -21.97 -14.45
CA LEU A 655 10.48 -22.75 -13.41
C LEU A 655 8.98 -22.47 -13.39
N ARG A 656 8.24 -23.36 -12.72
CA ARG A 656 6.82 -23.17 -12.39
C ARG A 656 6.65 -23.11 -10.88
N ILE A 657 5.83 -22.18 -10.41
CA ILE A 657 5.42 -22.08 -9.01
C ILE A 657 3.95 -22.45 -8.93
N VAL A 658 3.67 -23.54 -8.23
CA VAL A 658 2.32 -24.05 -7.99
C VAL A 658 1.83 -23.51 -6.66
N HIS A 659 0.77 -22.71 -6.69
CA HIS A 659 0.09 -22.26 -5.47
C HIS A 659 -1.14 -23.14 -5.26
N GLU A 660 -1.12 -23.88 -4.14
CA GLU A 660 -2.20 -24.79 -3.78
C GLU A 660 -3.39 -23.97 -3.27
N THR A 661 -4.56 -24.18 -3.85
CA THR A 661 -5.85 -23.64 -3.35
C THR A 661 -6.64 -24.72 -2.58
N GLY A 662 -6.07 -25.91 -2.40
CA GLY A 662 -6.72 -27.12 -1.85
C GLY A 662 -5.71 -28.18 -1.36
N ALA A 663 -6.12 -29.46 -1.36
CA ALA A 663 -5.30 -30.55 -0.82
C ALA A 663 -3.99 -30.80 -1.63
N PRO A 664 -2.91 -31.30 -1.00
CA PRO A 664 -1.60 -31.44 -1.64
C PRO A 664 -1.66 -32.33 -2.89
N ARG A 665 -1.09 -31.86 -3.99
CA ARG A 665 -1.02 -32.65 -5.24
C ARG A 665 0.14 -33.66 -5.16
N PRO A 666 -0.03 -34.89 -5.68
CA PRO A 666 1.10 -35.79 -5.87
C PRO A 666 2.13 -35.13 -6.81
N PRO A 667 3.44 -35.41 -6.63
CA PRO A 667 4.49 -34.80 -7.43
C PRO A 667 4.22 -34.98 -8.92
N ALA A 668 4.30 -33.89 -9.69
CA ALA A 668 4.28 -33.99 -11.14
C ALA A 668 5.44 -34.87 -11.62
N PRO A 669 5.24 -35.75 -12.63
CA PRO A 669 6.35 -36.45 -13.24
C PRO A 669 7.30 -35.40 -13.86
N PRO A 670 8.63 -35.60 -13.79
CA PRO A 670 9.56 -34.72 -14.48
C PRO A 670 9.18 -34.64 -15.97
N ARG A 671 9.30 -33.47 -16.59
CA ARG A 671 9.13 -33.36 -18.05
C ARG A 671 10.08 -34.34 -18.77
N PRO A 672 9.64 -34.98 -19.86
CA PRO A 672 10.54 -35.75 -20.71
C PRO A 672 11.55 -34.82 -21.41
N ASP A 673 12.80 -35.26 -21.46
CA ASP A 673 13.92 -34.82 -22.32
C ASP A 673 14.17 -33.31 -22.45
N VAL A 674 14.66 -32.68 -21.37
CA VAL A 674 15.61 -31.57 -21.55
C VAL A 674 16.97 -32.20 -21.82
N PRO A 675 17.60 -32.02 -23.00
CA PRO A 675 18.93 -32.55 -23.26
C PRO A 675 19.91 -32.00 -22.22
N GLN A 676 20.38 -32.87 -21.33
CA GLN A 676 21.40 -32.50 -20.36
C GLN A 676 22.76 -32.81 -20.92
N THR A 677 23.63 -31.80 -20.98
CA THR A 677 25.03 -32.05 -21.28
C THR A 677 25.72 -32.34 -19.96
N THR A 678 26.05 -33.62 -19.74
CA THR A 678 26.83 -34.02 -18.56
C THR A 678 28.31 -33.88 -18.88
N THR A 679 29.00 -32.97 -18.20
CA THR A 679 30.44 -32.81 -18.34
C THR A 679 31.15 -33.49 -17.17
N LEU A 680 31.97 -34.51 -17.46
CA LEU A 680 32.89 -35.11 -16.51
C LEU A 680 34.23 -34.36 -16.58
N ARG A 681 34.72 -33.84 -15.46
CA ARG A 681 36.05 -33.19 -15.38
C ARG A 681 36.92 -33.87 -14.33
N SER A 682 38.17 -34.11 -14.68
CA SER A 682 39.23 -34.63 -13.80
C SER A 682 40.11 -33.51 -13.20
N GLY A 683 39.55 -32.29 -13.08
CA GLY A 683 40.23 -31.07 -12.62
C GLY A 683 39.45 -30.37 -11.48
N PRO A 684 39.77 -29.10 -11.15
CA PRO A 684 39.03 -28.36 -10.13
C PRO A 684 37.53 -28.35 -10.44
N PRO A 685 36.67 -28.42 -9.41
CA PRO A 685 35.25 -28.65 -9.61
C PRO A 685 34.64 -27.48 -10.37
N PHE A 686 33.81 -27.79 -11.37
CA PHE A 686 33.15 -26.79 -12.21
C PHE A 686 32.25 -25.87 -11.37
N LEU A 687 31.54 -26.43 -10.39
CA LEU A 687 30.82 -25.68 -9.35
C LEU A 687 31.62 -25.71 -8.05
N HIS A 688 31.80 -24.55 -7.41
CA HIS A 688 32.56 -24.45 -6.18
C HIS A 688 31.88 -23.49 -5.19
N TRP A 689 31.83 -23.90 -3.92
CA TRP A 689 31.36 -23.07 -2.81
C TRP A 689 32.50 -22.86 -1.83
N ARG A 690 32.70 -21.63 -1.36
CA ARG A 690 33.71 -21.29 -0.36
C ARG A 690 33.24 -21.59 1.05
N GLY A 691 31.94 -21.43 1.32
CA GLY A 691 31.36 -21.65 2.63
C GLY A 691 31.55 -20.51 3.62
N ALA A 692 31.89 -19.31 3.13
CA ALA A 692 32.06 -18.11 3.94
C ALA A 692 30.74 -17.39 4.22
N VAL A 693 29.81 -17.44 3.26
CA VAL A 693 28.47 -16.84 3.37
C VAL A 693 27.41 -17.93 3.58
N VAL A 694 27.40 -18.95 2.72
CA VAL A 694 26.47 -20.07 2.83
C VAL A 694 27.19 -21.23 3.53
N PRO A 695 26.81 -21.59 4.78
CA PRO A 695 27.52 -22.61 5.54
C PRO A 695 27.48 -23.96 4.84
N LEU A 696 28.65 -24.60 4.73
CA LEU A 696 28.82 -25.93 4.14
C LEU A 696 28.96 -26.98 5.21
N SER A 697 28.34 -28.13 4.98
CA SER A 697 28.30 -29.22 5.96
C SER A 697 28.92 -30.50 5.40
N ALA A 698 29.45 -31.29 6.33
CA ALA A 698 29.92 -32.63 6.04
C ALA A 698 28.73 -33.59 5.99
N TRP A 699 28.81 -34.57 5.09
CA TRP A 699 27.80 -35.62 4.95
C TRP A 699 28.27 -36.87 5.67
N THR A 700 27.35 -37.50 6.40
CA THR A 700 27.57 -38.77 7.09
C THR A 700 26.65 -39.84 6.50
N ALA A 701 27.07 -41.11 6.60
CA ALA A 701 26.24 -42.23 6.20
C ALA A 701 25.13 -42.47 7.23
N GLY A 702 23.89 -42.42 6.77
CA GLY A 702 22.70 -42.81 7.52
C GLY A 702 22.30 -44.27 7.26
N PRO A 703 21.22 -44.73 7.90
CA PRO A 703 20.67 -46.07 7.68
C PRO A 703 20.28 -46.30 6.22
N ALA A 704 20.43 -47.55 5.74
CA ALA A 704 20.00 -47.99 4.42
C ALA A 704 20.59 -47.19 3.23
N GLY A 705 21.82 -46.69 3.35
CA GLY A 705 22.52 -46.00 2.25
C GLY A 705 22.14 -44.53 2.09
N ARG A 706 21.31 -43.98 2.96
CA ARG A 706 20.97 -42.55 2.99
C ARG A 706 22.16 -41.71 3.44
N LEU A 707 22.18 -40.46 3.02
CA LEU A 707 23.12 -39.46 3.50
C LEU A 707 22.42 -38.48 4.41
N VAL A 708 23.11 -38.08 5.48
CA VAL A 708 22.62 -37.11 6.46
C VAL A 708 23.66 -36.01 6.65
N ALA A 709 23.20 -34.75 6.66
CA ALA A 709 23.98 -33.59 7.05
C ALA A 709 23.17 -32.72 8.01
N GLU A 710 23.83 -32.20 9.05
CA GLU A 710 23.30 -31.09 9.84
C GLU A 710 23.87 -29.81 9.26
N VAL A 711 22.99 -28.96 8.75
CA VAL A 711 23.31 -27.74 8.03
C VAL A 711 22.98 -26.55 8.92
N PRO A 712 23.98 -25.73 9.29
CA PRO A 712 23.71 -24.48 10.01
C PRO A 712 22.79 -23.57 9.19
N ARG A 713 21.95 -22.82 9.90
CA ARG A 713 21.12 -21.81 9.27
C ARG A 713 21.97 -20.72 8.62
N CYS A 714 21.62 -20.33 7.40
CA CYS A 714 22.15 -19.11 6.79
C CYS A 714 21.25 -17.94 7.17
N LEU A 715 21.81 -16.90 7.79
CA LEU A 715 21.02 -15.74 8.14
C LEU A 715 20.89 -14.82 6.91
N PRO A 716 19.75 -14.15 6.71
CA PRO A 716 19.61 -13.23 5.59
C PRO A 716 20.66 -12.12 5.54
N VAL A 717 21.21 -11.72 6.69
CA VAL A 717 22.28 -10.70 6.79
C VAL A 717 23.60 -11.19 6.19
N ASP A 718 23.79 -12.50 6.09
CA ASP A 718 24.96 -13.07 5.43
C ASP A 718 24.81 -12.96 3.89
N LEU A 719 23.57 -13.07 3.40
CA LEU A 719 23.24 -13.08 1.98
C LEU A 719 23.23 -11.69 1.34
N TRP A 720 22.85 -10.66 2.11
CA TRP A 720 22.55 -9.32 1.61
C TRP A 720 23.25 -8.22 2.41
N ALA A 721 23.88 -7.28 1.72
CA ALA A 721 24.53 -6.10 2.29
C ALA A 721 23.74 -4.84 1.93
N THR A 722 22.56 -4.69 2.53
CA THR A 722 21.63 -3.58 2.28
C THR A 722 21.20 -2.89 3.58
N PRO A 723 20.75 -1.62 3.54
CA PRO A 723 20.32 -0.90 4.75
C PRO A 723 19.22 -1.63 5.53
N TYR A 724 18.35 -2.35 4.82
CA TYR A 724 17.38 -3.27 5.40
C TYR A 724 17.54 -4.64 4.75
N VAL A 725 17.61 -5.70 5.57
CA VAL A 725 17.90 -7.05 5.11
C VAL A 725 16.60 -7.80 4.82
N PRO A 726 16.37 -8.29 3.58
CA PRO A 726 15.16 -9.04 3.24
C PRO A 726 15.24 -10.47 3.78
N GLY A 727 14.18 -10.95 4.44
CA GLY A 727 14.08 -12.34 4.87
C GLY A 727 13.92 -13.33 3.70
N THR A 728 14.27 -14.60 3.92
CA THR A 728 14.15 -15.68 2.93
C THR A 728 12.97 -16.61 3.22
N ALA A 729 12.32 -17.12 2.17
CA ALA A 729 11.29 -18.15 2.26
C ALA A 729 11.85 -19.57 2.04
N LEU A 730 12.97 -19.70 1.33
CA LEU A 730 13.65 -20.98 1.11
C LEU A 730 14.80 -21.22 2.10
N PRO A 731 15.08 -22.47 2.50
CA PRO A 731 16.22 -22.82 3.34
C PRO A 731 17.51 -22.84 2.48
N VAL A 732 18.04 -21.65 2.21
CA VAL A 732 19.15 -21.41 1.26
C VAL A 732 20.33 -22.36 1.49
N ALA A 733 20.84 -22.45 2.73
CA ALA A 733 21.98 -23.31 3.03
C ALA A 733 21.72 -24.79 2.79
N ALA A 734 20.55 -25.28 3.18
CA ALA A 734 20.18 -26.68 2.99
C ALA A 734 20.09 -27.03 1.49
N LEU A 735 19.46 -26.17 0.69
CA LEU A 735 19.35 -26.35 -0.76
C LEU A 735 20.72 -26.34 -1.44
N GLU A 736 21.60 -25.41 -1.08
CA GLU A 736 22.96 -25.35 -1.64
C GLU A 736 23.79 -26.60 -1.26
N ASN A 737 23.64 -27.12 -0.04
CA ASN A 737 24.32 -28.36 0.36
C ASN A 737 23.80 -29.58 -0.42
N VAL A 738 22.49 -29.66 -0.71
CA VAL A 738 21.92 -30.70 -1.57
C VAL A 738 22.48 -30.59 -2.99
N VAL A 739 22.47 -29.40 -3.59
CA VAL A 739 23.02 -29.16 -4.95
C VAL A 739 24.50 -29.54 -5.01
N ARG A 740 25.29 -29.08 -4.02
CA ARG A 740 26.71 -29.43 -3.88
C ARG A 740 26.90 -30.94 -3.81
N ARG A 741 26.07 -31.66 -3.05
CA ARG A 741 26.21 -33.10 -2.90
C ARG A 741 25.90 -33.87 -4.18
N CYS A 742 24.90 -33.44 -4.94
CA CYS A 742 24.54 -34.09 -6.20
C CYS A 742 25.54 -33.83 -7.33
N THR A 743 26.25 -32.69 -7.28
CA THR A 743 27.20 -32.26 -8.32
C THR A 743 28.66 -32.62 -8.03
N THR A 744 28.96 -33.06 -6.79
CA THR A 744 30.30 -33.45 -6.35
C THR A 744 30.39 -34.95 -6.08
N GLN A 745 31.16 -35.69 -6.88
CA GLN A 745 31.30 -37.15 -6.76
C GLN A 745 32.40 -37.56 -5.75
N GLY A 746 33.46 -36.76 -5.60
CA GLY A 746 34.58 -36.99 -4.69
C GLY A 746 35.73 -36.00 -4.92
N ASP A 747 36.87 -36.20 -4.25
CA ASP A 747 38.05 -35.34 -4.41
C ASP A 747 38.56 -35.38 -5.86
N GLY A 748 38.53 -34.24 -6.55
CA GLY A 748 39.06 -34.08 -7.91
C GLY A 748 38.18 -34.60 -9.06
N LEU A 749 36.96 -35.09 -8.77
CA LEU A 749 36.00 -35.55 -9.79
C LEU A 749 34.65 -34.83 -9.62
N SER A 750 34.31 -33.95 -10.56
CA SER A 750 33.00 -33.29 -10.62
C SER A 750 32.20 -33.77 -11.82
N VAL A 751 30.92 -34.02 -11.60
CA VAL A 751 29.95 -34.24 -12.67
C VAL A 751 28.95 -33.11 -12.60
N THR A 752 28.88 -32.31 -13.65
CA THR A 752 27.93 -31.21 -13.72
C THR A 752 27.05 -31.39 -14.94
N ALA A 753 25.73 -31.44 -14.69
CA ALA A 753 24.72 -31.27 -15.72
C ALA A 753 24.55 -29.77 -15.97
N ASP A 754 24.65 -29.35 -17.23
CA ASP A 754 24.25 -28.03 -17.69
C ASP A 754 23.19 -28.20 -18.79
N PRO A 755 21.96 -27.69 -18.61
CA PRO A 755 21.46 -26.95 -17.43
C PRO A 755 21.31 -27.81 -16.17
N LEU A 756 21.34 -27.16 -15.00
CA LEU A 756 20.92 -27.79 -13.74
C LEU A 756 19.39 -28.01 -13.81
N VAL A 757 18.96 -29.26 -13.69
CA VAL A 757 17.53 -29.62 -13.70
C VAL A 757 17.13 -30.17 -12.34
N LEU A 758 16.10 -29.60 -11.74
CA LEU A 758 15.50 -30.08 -10.50
C LEU A 758 14.02 -30.39 -10.76
N GLY A 759 13.56 -31.54 -10.27
CA GLY A 759 12.17 -31.95 -10.46
C GLY A 759 11.18 -31.07 -9.69
N ARG A 760 11.32 -31.04 -8.36
CA ARG A 760 10.38 -30.34 -7.47
C ARG A 760 11.01 -29.95 -6.14
N ILE A 761 10.69 -28.75 -5.65
CA ILE A 761 10.98 -28.28 -4.29
C ILE A 761 9.66 -27.88 -3.64
N ALA A 762 9.30 -28.51 -2.52
CA ALA A 762 8.09 -28.21 -1.76
C ALA A 762 8.44 -27.56 -0.41
N PRO A 763 8.21 -26.24 -0.24
CA PRO A 763 8.42 -25.56 1.05
C PRO A 763 7.28 -25.83 2.03
N HIS A 764 7.61 -26.29 3.24
CA HIS A 764 6.66 -26.69 4.29
C HIS A 764 6.57 -25.69 5.44
N SER A 765 7.68 -25.08 5.83
CA SER A 765 7.73 -24.07 6.89
C SER A 765 8.97 -23.19 6.76
N ALA A 766 8.99 -22.06 7.47
CA ALA A 766 10.16 -21.20 7.52
C ALA A 766 11.26 -21.85 8.38
N GLU A 767 12.51 -21.74 7.96
CA GLU A 767 13.67 -22.17 8.72
C GLU A 767 13.86 -21.31 9.98
N ARG A 768 13.83 -21.95 11.16
CA ARG A 768 13.96 -21.27 12.46
C ARG A 768 15.36 -21.44 13.05
N GLY A 769 15.88 -22.67 13.01
CA GLY A 769 17.22 -23.03 13.47
C GLY A 769 18.02 -23.76 12.39
N PRO A 770 19.10 -24.46 12.78
CA PRO A 770 19.80 -25.39 11.92
C PRO A 770 18.85 -26.44 11.33
N THR A 771 19.18 -26.96 10.15
CA THR A 771 18.37 -27.98 9.48
C THR A 771 19.10 -29.31 9.42
N ARG A 772 18.35 -30.40 9.51
CA ARG A 772 18.81 -31.75 9.20
C ARG A 772 18.36 -32.09 7.79
N VAL A 773 19.32 -32.39 6.92
CA VAL A 773 19.09 -32.81 5.54
C VAL A 773 19.35 -34.32 5.44
N GLU A 774 18.34 -35.08 5.02
CA GLU A 774 18.45 -36.53 4.80
C GLU A 774 17.94 -36.90 3.41
N GLY A 775 18.72 -37.65 2.64
CA GLY A 775 18.28 -38.09 1.31
C GLY A 775 19.14 -39.19 0.71
N ASP A 776 18.65 -39.75 -0.39
CA ASP A 776 19.38 -40.72 -1.20
C ASP A 776 19.66 -40.09 -2.58
N PRO A 777 20.93 -39.80 -2.91
CA PRO A 777 21.30 -39.25 -4.21
C PRO A 777 20.85 -40.10 -5.40
N SER A 778 20.74 -41.43 -5.25
CA SER A 778 20.32 -42.32 -6.33
C SER A 778 18.83 -42.21 -6.64
N LEU A 779 18.02 -41.95 -5.61
CA LEU A 779 16.58 -41.72 -5.73
C LEU A 779 16.25 -40.25 -6.03
N GLY A 780 17.21 -39.35 -5.77
CA GLY A 780 17.06 -37.91 -5.96
C GLY A 780 16.00 -37.28 -5.07
N VAL A 781 15.74 -37.86 -3.89
CA VAL A 781 14.77 -37.38 -2.90
C VAL A 781 15.47 -37.00 -1.61
N TRP A 782 15.19 -35.78 -1.14
CA TRP A 782 15.81 -35.15 0.02
C TRP A 782 14.74 -34.53 0.92
N ARG A 783 14.87 -34.75 2.22
CA ARG A 783 14.03 -34.17 3.27
C ARG A 783 14.87 -33.20 4.07
N ILE A 784 14.31 -32.02 4.32
CA ILE A 784 14.92 -30.97 5.11
C ILE A 784 13.98 -30.72 6.29
N THR A 785 14.45 -30.98 7.51
CA THR A 785 13.70 -30.76 8.75
C THR A 785 14.45 -29.79 9.64
N ASP A 786 13.75 -29.06 10.49
CA ASP A 786 14.37 -28.29 11.56
C ASP A 786 15.06 -29.27 12.52
N ALA A 787 16.33 -29.02 12.85
CA ALA A 787 17.16 -29.97 13.59
C ALA A 787 16.71 -30.13 15.06
N ASP A 788 16.17 -29.06 15.64
CA ASP A 788 15.78 -29.01 17.05
C ASP A 788 14.38 -29.61 17.27
N SER A 789 13.42 -29.21 16.42
CA SER A 789 12.01 -29.61 16.55
C SER A 789 11.64 -30.86 15.73
N GLY A 790 12.40 -31.18 14.68
CA GLY A 790 12.06 -32.22 13.71
C GLY A 790 10.94 -31.85 12.74
N GLU A 791 10.42 -30.62 12.79
CA GLU A 791 9.37 -30.16 11.88
C GLU A 791 9.87 -30.10 10.43
N PRO A 792 9.03 -30.45 9.44
CA PRO A 792 9.42 -30.37 8.03
C PRO A 792 9.60 -28.91 7.59
N VAL A 793 10.74 -28.61 6.97
CA VAL A 793 11.07 -27.29 6.40
C VAL A 793 10.89 -27.31 4.89
N ALA A 794 11.45 -28.30 4.18
CA ALA A 794 11.27 -28.46 2.74
C ALA A 794 11.52 -29.91 2.28
N THR A 795 10.99 -30.26 1.11
CA THR A 795 11.31 -31.52 0.40
C THR A 795 11.84 -31.20 -0.99
N VAL A 796 12.91 -31.87 -1.40
CA VAL A 796 13.46 -31.78 -2.76
C VAL A 796 13.34 -33.15 -3.43
N SER A 797 12.87 -33.19 -4.68
CA SER A 797 12.76 -34.42 -5.47
C SER A 797 13.19 -34.21 -6.91
N GLY A 798 13.71 -35.26 -7.55
CA GLY A 798 14.19 -35.21 -8.93
C GLY A 798 15.54 -34.51 -9.09
N LEU A 799 16.33 -34.42 -8.01
CA LEU A 799 17.72 -33.99 -8.06
C LEU A 799 18.60 -35.17 -7.65
N SER A 800 18.85 -36.07 -8.59
CA SER A 800 19.73 -37.22 -8.40
C SER A 800 21.19 -36.85 -8.62
N GLY A 801 22.08 -37.53 -7.91
CA GLY A 801 23.50 -37.55 -8.25
C GLY A 801 23.75 -38.50 -9.41
N PRO A 802 24.86 -38.35 -10.15
CA PRO A 802 25.35 -39.39 -11.05
C PRO A 802 25.41 -40.69 -10.28
N LEU A 803 24.78 -41.74 -10.82
CA LEU A 803 24.84 -43.10 -10.29
C LEU A 803 26.32 -43.45 -10.11
N GLY A 804 26.81 -43.38 -8.87
CA GLY A 804 28.03 -44.07 -8.52
C GLY A 804 27.74 -45.54 -8.81
N ASN A 805 28.48 -46.13 -9.74
CA ASN A 805 28.58 -47.57 -9.85
C ASN A 805 29.09 -48.10 -8.50
N THR A 806 28.18 -48.34 -7.54
CA THR A 806 28.41 -49.29 -6.46
C THR A 806 28.22 -50.68 -7.03
N THR A 807 29.09 -51.08 -7.96
CA THR A 807 29.44 -52.49 -8.09
C THR A 807 30.43 -52.79 -6.97
N ARG A 808 30.03 -53.75 -6.12
CA ARG A 808 30.88 -54.44 -5.16
C ARG A 808 32.18 -54.93 -5.78
#